data_AF-A0A931LAB9-F1
#
_entry.id   AF-A0A931LAB9-F1
#
_cell.length_a   1.000
_cell.length_b   1.000
_cell.length_c   1.000
_cell.angle_alpha   90.00
_cell.angle_beta   90.00
_cell.angle_gamma   90.00
#
_symmetry.space_group_name_H-M   'P 1'
#
loop_
_entity.id
_entity.type
_entity.pdbx_description
1 polymer ?
#
loop_
_entity_poly.entity_id
_entity_poly.type
_entity_poly.pdbx_seq_one_letter_code
_entity_poly.pdbx_strand_id
1 'polypeptide(L)'
;MSYFTKVGSYADGPAASLVSMTGVATFMTSTGPAVFTGSAQGGGVMAWQTLGALRVIDRIDFGPPAGMAAPTRIETANIGGQTVLLTYGQAAAGVLCATIAADGTLSAAQTMAIGSGRVLALQQIGAAFYTVSADVAGIEAWLPDGNGNFSLRGQTPLGTAGMDLLDLADAQVGGADYLLAISTTSNSVTCFAATADGALTQTARLGAVDALPIATPTRIESTTLAGQAYAIVASAASSSVTVLAVGDDGSLTATDQVNDTLTTRFQGVTALATATVGARVYVVAGGADDGLSLMTLLPNGRLLHLESIADTTATALSHISALSTAVHDGLIDVFATSSVDARLTRLTVDPGQAGLVLTAPDSGASLNGGDGADILMGGAGTDQLLGGSGADVLIDGAGQDSLWGGAGADVFVFQADGADDWVMDYQLGIDRLDLSALGPLYTLGAVSISQTASGADLTFAGETVHLLAADGKPIAPASFTLSDLTDLWHVTVPSQTARTTPAALIPGATLGGATASRHLIGDNGPENLLGRAAEHDAISGMDGNDVLRGEGMEAAFDIAAATTYRIFEAVLDRAPNYAGYVNWTNQIMAGHDMLSIVSGFTASPEFQNKYGDTDNTGFVTLLFNNVLGREPGANLAAYTYALESGAQSREQMVLSFVDSQEFINATAWRSLEFSRAGAQASWTDDVYRVFLATLGREPQEAALRANTMALANGRSLDAIVHDFTVSAEFTQKYGSTTNTAFVTLLYENVLHRAPGAGLSGWVDALDTGRQTREQVVQGFAQSQEFINATTAPLTALMHTICHDDVLAGGNGNDILFGGFGADTFVFAAAETGNDTVVGLERWDTVALTGFGYADATVALTHMAQVGPDVVFTDAGHSVTFLDTALQDIQTDMIALG
;
A
#
# COMPACT_ATOMS: atom_id res chain seq x y z
N MET A 1 7.82 8.34 -37.31
CA MET A 1 6.87 7.63 -38.19
C MET A 1 5.50 7.73 -37.54
N SER A 2 4.39 7.69 -38.28
CA SER A 2 3.04 7.64 -37.68
C SER A 2 2.58 6.18 -37.71
N TYR A 3 2.24 5.64 -36.55
CA TYR A 3 1.69 4.31 -36.35
C TYR A 3 0.20 4.28 -36.73
N PHE A 4 -0.56 5.31 -36.32
CA PHE A 4 -1.99 5.41 -36.60
C PHE A 4 -2.27 5.84 -38.03
N THR A 5 -2.92 4.96 -38.78
CA THR A 5 -3.60 5.31 -40.02
C THR A 5 -5.11 5.24 -39.81
N LYS A 6 -5.79 6.37 -40.01
CA LYS A 6 -7.25 6.39 -39.97
C LYS A 6 -7.84 5.60 -41.13
N VAL A 7 -8.76 4.68 -40.83
CA VAL A 7 -9.57 3.98 -41.83
C VAL A 7 -10.91 4.70 -42.03
N GLY A 8 -11.62 5.05 -40.95
CA GLY A 8 -12.89 5.78 -41.04
C GLY A 8 -13.64 5.94 -39.72
N SER A 9 -14.68 6.77 -39.74
CA SER A 9 -15.64 6.93 -38.64
C SER A 9 -17.05 6.77 -39.21
N TYR A 10 -17.90 5.99 -38.54
CA TYR A 10 -19.07 5.38 -39.19
C TYR A 10 -20.36 5.66 -38.43
N ALA A 11 -21.43 5.95 -39.17
CA ALA A 11 -22.75 6.31 -38.64
C ALA A 11 -23.88 5.53 -39.32
N ASP A 12 -23.57 4.38 -39.92
CA ASP A 12 -24.55 3.54 -40.61
C ASP A 12 -25.39 2.80 -39.58
N GLY A 13 -26.52 3.38 -39.18
CA GLY A 13 -27.41 2.79 -38.17
C GLY A 13 -28.50 3.76 -37.72
N PRO A 14 -29.51 3.28 -36.98
CA PRO A 14 -30.47 4.17 -36.34
C PRO A 14 -29.76 5.11 -35.37
N ALA A 15 -30.01 6.43 -35.45
CA ALA A 15 -29.33 7.43 -34.62
C ALA A 15 -29.35 7.10 -33.11
N ALA A 16 -30.45 6.52 -32.61
CA ALA A 16 -30.59 6.12 -31.21
C ALA A 16 -29.62 4.99 -30.79
N SER A 17 -29.17 4.14 -31.71
CA SER A 17 -28.21 3.06 -31.45
C SER A 17 -26.74 3.49 -31.63
N LEU A 18 -26.50 4.74 -32.05
CA LEU A 18 -25.17 5.28 -32.27
C LEU A 18 -24.77 6.33 -31.24
N VAL A 19 -25.74 6.94 -30.54
CA VAL A 19 -25.48 7.89 -29.45
C VAL A 19 -25.22 7.14 -28.14
N SER A 20 -24.28 7.63 -27.33
CA SER A 20 -23.93 7.07 -26.03
C SER A 20 -23.63 5.58 -26.10
N MET A 21 -22.74 5.21 -27.02
CA MET A 21 -22.19 3.87 -27.12
C MET A 21 -21.29 3.62 -25.90
N THR A 22 -21.42 2.47 -25.26
CA THR A 22 -20.83 2.19 -23.93
C THR A 22 -20.06 0.88 -23.86
N GLY A 23 -20.12 0.06 -24.91
CA GLY A 23 -19.38 -1.19 -25.00
C GLY A 23 -19.02 -1.49 -26.45
N VAL A 24 -17.85 -2.08 -26.64
CA VAL A 24 -17.36 -2.55 -27.93
C VAL A 24 -16.60 -3.86 -27.73
N ALA A 25 -16.86 -4.85 -28.59
CA ALA A 25 -16.16 -6.13 -28.60
C ALA A 25 -15.86 -6.55 -30.05
N THR A 26 -14.83 -7.37 -30.24
CA THR A 26 -14.38 -7.84 -31.54
C THR A 26 -14.47 -9.36 -31.66
N PHE A 27 -14.67 -9.86 -32.88
CA PHE A 27 -14.61 -11.27 -33.21
C PHE A 27 -14.00 -11.47 -34.59
N MET A 28 -13.06 -12.40 -34.73
CA MET A 28 -12.40 -12.66 -36.01
C MET A 28 -13.23 -13.58 -36.91
N THR A 29 -13.64 -13.06 -38.07
CA THR A 29 -14.29 -13.86 -39.13
C THR A 29 -13.28 -14.24 -40.22
N SER A 30 -13.69 -15.13 -41.14
CA SER A 30 -12.91 -15.43 -42.36
C SER A 30 -12.68 -14.22 -43.28
N THR A 31 -13.46 -13.14 -43.09
CA THR A 31 -13.32 -11.87 -43.82
C THR A 31 -12.72 -10.76 -42.95
N GLY A 32 -12.12 -11.14 -41.81
CA GLY A 32 -11.51 -10.33 -40.75
C GLY A 32 -12.50 -9.80 -39.70
N PRO A 33 -12.19 -8.72 -38.96
CA PRO A 33 -12.89 -8.45 -37.70
C PRO A 33 -14.35 -8.03 -37.89
N ALA A 34 -15.25 -8.75 -37.22
CA ALA A 34 -16.58 -8.28 -36.89
C ALA A 34 -16.50 -7.51 -35.57
N VAL A 35 -17.28 -6.44 -35.45
CA VAL A 35 -17.33 -5.60 -34.25
C VAL A 35 -18.75 -5.56 -33.73
N PHE A 36 -18.91 -5.59 -32.41
CA PHE A 36 -20.20 -5.49 -31.73
C PHE A 36 -20.20 -4.27 -30.86
N THR A 37 -21.29 -3.50 -30.89
CA THR A 37 -21.39 -2.26 -30.11
C THR A 37 -22.71 -2.15 -29.37
N GLY A 38 -22.65 -1.66 -28.13
CA GLY A 38 -23.81 -1.48 -27.25
C GLY A 38 -24.11 -0.01 -27.00
N SER A 39 -25.38 0.37 -27.08
CA SER A 39 -25.85 1.74 -26.84
C SER A 39 -26.74 1.85 -25.61
N ALA A 40 -26.47 2.83 -24.73
CA ALA A 40 -27.30 3.07 -23.55
C ALA A 40 -28.69 3.62 -23.90
N GLN A 41 -28.80 4.49 -24.91
CA GLN A 41 -30.05 5.18 -25.25
C GLN A 41 -30.96 4.41 -26.23
N GLY A 42 -30.36 3.57 -27.09
CA GLY A 42 -31.06 2.83 -28.14
C GLY A 42 -31.50 1.41 -27.78
N GLY A 43 -31.00 0.85 -26.67
CA GLY A 43 -31.44 -0.45 -26.13
C GLY A 43 -31.16 -1.65 -27.05
N GLY A 44 -29.94 -1.78 -27.60
CA GLY A 44 -29.61 -2.87 -28.51
C GLY A 44 -28.11 -3.08 -28.75
N VAL A 45 -27.78 -4.20 -29.41
CA VAL A 45 -26.46 -4.53 -29.94
C VAL A 45 -26.46 -4.40 -31.45
N MET A 46 -25.44 -3.77 -32.01
CA MET A 46 -25.18 -3.76 -33.45
C MET A 46 -23.95 -4.59 -33.79
N ALA A 47 -24.04 -5.43 -34.82
CA ALA A 47 -22.93 -6.18 -35.38
C ALA A 47 -22.48 -5.53 -36.69
N TRP A 48 -21.17 -5.32 -36.84
CA TRP A 48 -20.54 -4.58 -37.92
C TRP A 48 -19.53 -5.46 -38.64
N GLN A 49 -19.55 -5.48 -39.97
CA GLN A 49 -18.44 -6.00 -40.77
C GLN A 49 -17.50 -4.85 -41.11
N THR A 50 -16.21 -4.98 -40.79
CA THR A 50 -15.31 -3.82 -40.79
C THR A 50 -14.32 -3.76 -41.94
N LEU A 51 -13.97 -4.89 -42.58
CA LEU A 51 -13.13 -4.92 -43.78
C LEU A 51 -13.92 -4.61 -45.06
N GLY A 52 -13.43 -3.67 -45.86
CA GLY A 52 -14.12 -3.15 -47.04
C GLY A 52 -15.04 -1.96 -46.70
N ALA A 53 -16.23 -1.90 -47.32
CA ALA A 53 -17.23 -0.90 -46.97
C ALA A 53 -17.90 -1.31 -45.66
N LEU A 54 -17.57 -0.60 -44.57
CA LEU A 54 -18.11 -0.90 -43.25
C LEU A 54 -19.63 -0.79 -43.26
N ARG A 55 -20.31 -1.82 -42.76
CA ARG A 55 -21.77 -1.91 -42.73
C ARG A 55 -22.25 -2.73 -41.54
N VAL A 56 -23.45 -2.41 -41.08
CA VAL A 56 -24.20 -3.26 -40.15
C VAL A 56 -24.55 -4.56 -40.86
N ILE A 57 -24.20 -5.68 -40.25
CA ILE A 57 -24.52 -7.04 -40.75
C ILE A 57 -25.64 -7.69 -39.94
N ASP A 58 -25.80 -7.31 -38.67
CA ASP A 58 -26.86 -7.81 -37.83
C ASP A 58 -27.17 -6.85 -36.67
N ARG A 59 -28.31 -7.06 -36.00
CA ARG A 59 -28.75 -6.25 -34.86
C ARG A 59 -29.66 -7.05 -33.95
N ILE A 60 -29.43 -6.90 -32.65
CA ILE A 60 -30.38 -7.34 -31.61
C ILE A 60 -31.00 -6.11 -30.97
N ASP A 61 -32.33 -5.99 -31.11
CA ASP A 61 -33.14 -4.97 -30.45
C ASP A 61 -33.73 -5.54 -29.16
N PHE A 62 -33.39 -4.94 -28.02
CA PHE A 62 -33.96 -5.35 -26.72
C PHE A 62 -35.35 -4.73 -26.45
N GLY A 63 -35.91 -3.99 -27.42
CA GLY A 63 -37.23 -3.34 -27.37
C GLY A 63 -37.21 -1.96 -26.69
N PRO A 64 -38.24 -1.11 -26.86
CA PRO A 64 -38.29 0.22 -26.22
C PRO A 64 -38.48 0.03 -24.70
N PRO A 65 -37.52 0.43 -23.85
CA PRO A 65 -37.56 0.05 -22.45
C PRO A 65 -38.38 1.05 -21.64
N ALA A 66 -39.22 0.52 -20.75
CA ALA A 66 -39.56 1.25 -19.54
C ALA A 66 -38.27 1.42 -18.69
N GLY A 67 -37.55 2.53 -18.89
CA GLY A 67 -36.55 3.02 -17.92
C GLY A 67 -35.08 2.57 -18.07
N MET A 68 -34.57 2.24 -19.27
CA MET A 68 -33.12 2.00 -19.43
C MET A 68 -32.32 3.31 -19.35
N ALA A 69 -31.57 3.48 -18.27
CA ALA A 69 -30.62 4.58 -18.07
C ALA A 69 -29.24 4.09 -17.58
N ALA A 70 -28.88 2.83 -17.81
CA ALA A 70 -27.59 2.27 -17.42
C ALA A 70 -26.69 1.96 -18.64
N PRO A 71 -25.36 2.15 -18.53
CA PRO A 71 -24.41 1.77 -19.59
C PRO A 71 -24.46 0.27 -19.88
N THR A 72 -24.28 -0.11 -21.14
CA THR A 72 -24.29 -1.51 -21.60
C THR A 72 -22.86 -1.96 -21.89
N ARG A 73 -22.36 -2.97 -21.16
CA ARG A 73 -21.08 -3.64 -21.47
C ARG A 73 -21.30 -4.84 -22.38
N ILE A 74 -20.29 -5.12 -23.20
CA ILE A 74 -20.30 -6.20 -24.18
C ILE A 74 -18.93 -6.86 -24.18
N GLU A 75 -18.92 -8.19 -24.12
CA GLU A 75 -17.72 -9.03 -24.17
C GLU A 75 -17.98 -10.30 -24.96
N THR A 76 -16.92 -10.97 -25.39
CA THR A 76 -17.01 -12.30 -26.00
C THR A 76 -16.55 -13.37 -25.01
N ALA A 77 -17.25 -14.50 -24.98
CA ALA A 77 -16.92 -15.63 -24.12
C ALA A 77 -17.00 -16.95 -24.91
N ASN A 78 -16.44 -18.04 -24.37
CA ASN A 78 -16.58 -19.38 -24.96
C ASN A 78 -17.46 -20.27 -24.08
N ILE A 79 -18.59 -20.73 -24.62
CA ILE A 79 -19.51 -21.63 -23.94
C ILE A 79 -19.70 -22.88 -24.80
N GLY A 80 -19.28 -24.03 -24.29
CA GLY A 80 -19.47 -25.31 -24.98
C GLY A 80 -18.80 -25.39 -26.36
N GLY A 81 -17.69 -24.67 -26.57
CA GLY A 81 -16.97 -24.61 -27.84
C GLY A 81 -17.57 -23.62 -28.85
N GLN A 82 -18.59 -22.86 -28.48
CA GLN A 82 -19.13 -21.76 -29.28
C GLN A 82 -18.71 -20.41 -28.69
N THR A 83 -18.30 -19.48 -29.55
CA THR A 83 -18.12 -18.09 -29.15
C THR A 83 -19.48 -17.42 -29.03
N VAL A 84 -19.72 -16.78 -27.89
CA VAL A 84 -20.95 -16.05 -27.61
C VAL A 84 -20.61 -14.59 -27.32
N LEU A 85 -21.56 -13.72 -27.64
CA LEU A 85 -21.56 -12.33 -27.24
C LEU A 85 -22.37 -12.20 -25.96
N LEU A 86 -21.74 -11.70 -24.91
CA LEU A 86 -22.38 -11.38 -23.64
C LEU A 86 -22.73 -9.90 -23.60
N THR A 87 -23.89 -9.57 -23.07
CA THR A 87 -24.36 -8.19 -22.92
C THR A 87 -25.00 -8.01 -21.55
N TYR A 88 -24.51 -7.04 -20.78
CA TYR A 88 -24.90 -6.83 -19.39
C TYR A 88 -24.82 -5.34 -18.98
N GLY A 89 -25.16 -5.01 -17.73
CA GLY A 89 -25.25 -3.63 -17.23
C GLY A 89 -26.65 -3.00 -17.30
N GLN A 90 -27.63 -3.70 -17.90
CA GLN A 90 -29.02 -3.23 -18.00
C GLN A 90 -29.71 -3.22 -16.61
N ALA A 91 -30.75 -2.40 -16.42
CA ALA A 91 -31.43 -2.23 -15.12
C ALA A 91 -32.14 -3.49 -14.56
N ALA A 92 -32.19 -4.60 -15.32
CA ALA A 92 -32.77 -5.88 -14.90
C ALA A 92 -31.66 -6.91 -14.68
N ALA A 93 -31.92 -7.91 -13.83
CA ALA A 93 -30.97 -8.98 -13.55
C ALA A 93 -30.69 -9.89 -14.76
N GLY A 94 -29.47 -10.40 -14.83
CA GLY A 94 -29.05 -11.41 -15.81
C GLY A 94 -28.14 -10.88 -16.93
N VAL A 95 -27.49 -11.81 -17.62
CA VAL A 95 -26.62 -11.56 -18.78
C VAL A 95 -27.32 -12.05 -20.04
N LEU A 96 -27.42 -11.19 -21.06
CA LEU A 96 -27.91 -11.62 -22.37
C LEU A 96 -26.77 -12.25 -23.16
N CYS A 97 -27.09 -13.32 -23.87
CA CYS A 97 -26.15 -14.13 -24.60
C CYS A 97 -26.68 -14.44 -26.00
N ALA A 98 -25.85 -14.20 -27.01
CA ALA A 98 -26.13 -14.60 -28.39
C ALA A 98 -24.91 -15.31 -28.96
N THR A 99 -25.11 -16.46 -29.61
CA THR A 99 -24.03 -17.15 -30.31
C THR A 99 -23.58 -16.31 -31.51
N ILE A 100 -22.27 -16.18 -31.67
CA ILE A 100 -21.66 -15.49 -32.82
C ILE A 100 -21.40 -16.53 -33.91
N ALA A 101 -22.01 -16.33 -35.07
CA ALA A 101 -21.76 -17.17 -36.24
C ALA A 101 -20.40 -16.83 -36.89
N ALA A 102 -19.88 -17.73 -37.73
CA ALA A 102 -18.58 -17.58 -38.38
C ALA A 102 -18.48 -16.35 -39.32
N ASP A 103 -19.61 -15.79 -39.74
CA ASP A 103 -19.72 -14.58 -40.56
C ASP A 103 -19.96 -13.30 -39.72
N GLY A 104 -19.98 -13.41 -38.38
CA GLY A 104 -20.21 -12.30 -37.45
C GLY A 104 -21.68 -11.97 -37.18
N THR A 105 -22.62 -12.72 -37.76
CA THR A 105 -24.05 -12.59 -37.42
C THR A 105 -24.37 -13.21 -36.05
N LEU A 106 -25.48 -12.79 -35.45
CA LEU A 106 -25.87 -13.16 -34.09
C LEU A 106 -27.10 -14.08 -34.10
N SER A 107 -27.12 -15.06 -33.20
CA SER A 107 -28.35 -15.78 -32.90
C SER A 107 -29.36 -14.88 -32.19
N ALA A 108 -30.60 -15.33 -32.04
CA ALA A 108 -31.52 -14.71 -31.11
C ALA A 108 -30.91 -14.69 -29.70
N ALA A 109 -30.98 -13.55 -29.01
CA ALA A 109 -30.49 -13.42 -27.64
C ALA A 109 -31.30 -14.28 -26.67
N GLN A 110 -30.59 -14.90 -25.73
CA GLN A 110 -31.14 -15.68 -24.63
C GLN A 110 -30.63 -15.10 -23.31
N THR A 111 -31.40 -15.21 -22.25
CA THR A 111 -30.94 -14.83 -20.90
C THR A 111 -30.16 -15.97 -20.29
N MET A 112 -28.91 -15.72 -19.93
CA MET A 112 -28.11 -16.60 -19.07
C MET A 112 -28.45 -16.33 -17.61
N ALA A 113 -28.70 -17.41 -16.87
CA ALA A 113 -28.98 -17.37 -15.43
C ALA A 113 -27.69 -17.23 -14.60
N ILE A 114 -26.95 -16.15 -14.83
CA ILE A 114 -25.78 -15.74 -14.05
C ILE A 114 -25.96 -14.28 -13.60
N GLY A 115 -25.40 -13.94 -12.45
CA GLY A 115 -25.58 -12.66 -11.77
C GLY A 115 -26.92 -12.56 -11.04
N SER A 116 -26.88 -12.42 -9.72
CA SER A 116 -28.10 -12.33 -8.90
C SER A 116 -28.74 -10.94 -8.91
N GLY A 117 -28.10 -9.94 -9.53
CA GLY A 117 -28.60 -8.56 -9.66
C GLY A 117 -28.18 -7.92 -10.98
N ARG A 118 -28.09 -6.58 -11.01
CA ARG A 118 -27.54 -5.86 -12.17
C ARG A 118 -26.03 -6.09 -12.26
N VAL A 119 -25.60 -6.95 -13.18
CA VAL A 119 -24.18 -7.25 -13.42
C VAL A 119 -23.44 -5.99 -13.92
N LEU A 120 -22.34 -5.63 -13.26
CA LEU A 120 -21.49 -4.48 -13.56
C LEU A 120 -20.18 -4.89 -14.23
N ALA A 121 -19.67 -6.07 -13.90
CA ALA A 121 -18.51 -6.70 -14.55
C ALA A 121 -18.66 -8.22 -14.52
N LEU A 122 -18.02 -8.85 -15.50
CA LEU A 122 -18.03 -10.28 -15.70
C LEU A 122 -16.65 -10.71 -16.21
N GLN A 123 -16.14 -11.84 -15.73
CA GLN A 123 -14.94 -12.46 -16.29
C GLN A 123 -15.12 -13.99 -16.34
N GLN A 124 -14.63 -14.62 -17.40
CA GLN A 124 -14.60 -16.07 -17.52
C GLN A 124 -13.19 -16.60 -17.25
N ILE A 125 -13.05 -17.55 -16.33
CA ILE A 125 -11.81 -18.33 -16.13
C ILE A 125 -12.14 -19.81 -16.25
N GLY A 126 -11.55 -20.47 -17.23
CA GLY A 126 -11.91 -21.84 -17.58
C GLY A 126 -13.42 -21.98 -17.84
N ALA A 127 -14.10 -22.82 -17.05
CA ALA A 127 -15.55 -23.01 -17.16
C ALA A 127 -16.38 -22.08 -16.26
N ALA A 128 -15.75 -21.38 -15.31
CA ALA A 128 -16.44 -20.55 -14.34
C ALA A 128 -16.65 -19.13 -14.87
N PHE A 129 -17.82 -18.55 -14.57
CA PHE A 129 -18.08 -17.13 -14.71
C PHE A 129 -18.06 -16.47 -13.35
N TYR A 130 -17.30 -15.39 -13.23
CA TYR A 130 -17.28 -14.51 -12.08
C TYR A 130 -18.07 -13.26 -12.41
N THR A 131 -19.04 -12.90 -11.57
CA THR A 131 -19.87 -11.71 -11.78
C THR A 131 -19.85 -10.81 -10.56
N VAL A 132 -19.72 -9.50 -10.81
CA VAL A 132 -19.99 -8.46 -9.82
C VAL A 132 -21.35 -7.85 -10.14
N SER A 133 -22.25 -7.82 -9.17
CA SER A 133 -23.59 -7.24 -9.32
C SER A 133 -23.77 -6.02 -8.42
N ALA A 134 -24.45 -4.98 -8.90
CA ALA A 134 -24.69 -3.73 -8.15
C ALA A 134 -25.43 -3.94 -6.81
N ASP A 135 -26.19 -5.04 -6.70
CA ASP A 135 -27.03 -5.36 -5.56
C ASP A 135 -26.43 -6.48 -4.67
N VAL A 136 -25.19 -6.92 -4.95
CA VAL A 136 -24.53 -8.04 -4.26
C VAL A 136 -23.19 -7.58 -3.67
N ALA A 137 -22.94 -7.94 -2.41
CA ALA A 137 -21.72 -7.63 -1.66
C ALA A 137 -20.57 -8.61 -1.97
N GLY A 138 -20.13 -8.70 -3.22
CA GLY A 138 -18.98 -9.55 -3.57
C GLY A 138 -19.03 -10.14 -4.97
N ILE A 139 -18.05 -11.01 -5.24
CA ILE A 139 -17.90 -11.71 -6.52
C ILE A 139 -18.64 -13.04 -6.43
N GLU A 140 -19.62 -13.24 -7.31
CA GLU A 140 -20.36 -14.49 -7.44
C GLU A 140 -19.67 -15.42 -8.46
N ALA A 141 -19.45 -16.68 -8.09
CA ALA A 141 -18.88 -17.70 -8.96
C ALA A 141 -19.97 -18.65 -9.49
N TRP A 142 -20.08 -18.77 -10.81
CA TRP A 142 -21.08 -19.56 -11.51
C TRP A 142 -20.43 -20.65 -12.35
N LEU A 143 -20.81 -21.91 -12.14
CA LEU A 143 -20.32 -23.03 -12.97
C LEU A 143 -21.43 -23.71 -13.77
N PRO A 144 -21.08 -24.36 -14.90
CA PRO A 144 -22.02 -25.18 -15.66
C PRO A 144 -22.63 -26.28 -14.78
N ASP A 145 -23.94 -26.46 -14.88
CA ASP A 145 -24.68 -27.47 -14.10
C ASP A 145 -24.80 -28.83 -14.83
N GLY A 146 -24.24 -28.94 -16.04
CA GLY A 146 -24.31 -30.12 -16.90
C GLY A 146 -25.61 -30.26 -17.71
N ASN A 147 -26.59 -29.38 -17.51
CA ASN A 147 -27.86 -29.32 -18.25
C ASN A 147 -27.90 -28.17 -19.27
N GLY A 148 -26.76 -27.51 -19.50
CA GLY A 148 -26.67 -26.33 -20.35
C GLY A 148 -27.00 -25.02 -19.62
N ASN A 149 -27.13 -25.03 -18.30
CA ASN A 149 -27.30 -23.82 -17.48
C ASN A 149 -26.09 -23.61 -16.56
N PHE A 150 -26.15 -22.55 -15.76
CA PHE A 150 -25.16 -22.22 -14.75
C PHE A 150 -25.80 -22.23 -13.36
N SER A 151 -25.04 -22.66 -12.36
CA SER A 151 -25.44 -22.65 -10.95
C SER A 151 -24.44 -21.84 -10.14
N LEU A 152 -24.95 -20.99 -9.25
CA LEU A 152 -24.14 -20.30 -8.25
C LEU A 152 -23.45 -21.33 -7.35
N ARG A 153 -22.14 -21.19 -7.20
CA ARG A 153 -21.29 -22.12 -6.45
C ARG A 153 -20.81 -21.52 -5.14
N GLY A 154 -20.52 -20.22 -5.18
CA GLY A 154 -20.11 -19.46 -4.00
C GLY A 154 -20.12 -17.98 -4.29
N GLN A 155 -19.97 -17.19 -3.23
CA GLN A 155 -19.76 -15.76 -3.29
C GLN A 155 -18.54 -15.46 -2.42
N THR A 156 -17.60 -14.69 -2.96
CA THR A 156 -16.45 -14.18 -2.22
C THR A 156 -16.76 -12.74 -1.81
N PRO A 157 -16.92 -12.45 -0.51
CA PRO A 157 -17.20 -11.11 -0.02
C PRO A 157 -16.09 -10.11 -0.35
N LEU A 158 -16.44 -8.85 -0.59
CA LEU A 158 -15.50 -7.75 -0.85
C LEU A 158 -15.77 -6.50 0.04
N GLY A 159 -16.57 -6.63 1.12
CA GLY A 159 -17.05 -5.50 1.94
C GLY A 159 -18.54 -5.22 1.79
N THR A 160 -18.99 -3.96 1.99
CA THR A 160 -20.43 -3.60 2.00
C THR A 160 -21.12 -3.74 0.63
N ALA A 161 -22.39 -4.14 0.67
CA ALA A 161 -23.22 -4.33 -0.51
C ALA A 161 -23.46 -3.02 -1.28
N GLY A 162 -23.09 -3.03 -2.56
CA GLY A 162 -23.55 -2.07 -3.56
C GLY A 162 -22.78 -0.76 -3.63
N MET A 163 -22.46 -0.38 -4.86
CA MET A 163 -21.83 0.88 -5.32
C MET A 163 -20.32 0.86 -5.53
N ASP A 164 -19.62 -0.26 -5.33
CA ASP A 164 -18.23 -0.36 -5.83
C ASP A 164 -18.24 -0.76 -7.31
N LEU A 165 -17.80 0.13 -8.19
CA LEU A 165 -17.56 -0.22 -9.58
C LEU A 165 -16.29 -1.07 -9.62
N LEU A 166 -16.49 -2.38 -9.69
CA LEU A 166 -15.42 -3.34 -9.88
C LEU A 166 -15.42 -3.78 -11.35
N ASP A 167 -14.33 -3.56 -12.07
CA ASP A 167 -14.03 -4.24 -13.35
C ASP A 167 -13.15 -5.46 -13.06
N LEU A 168 -13.21 -6.47 -13.92
CA LEU A 168 -12.53 -7.76 -13.71
C LEU A 168 -11.59 -8.06 -14.88
N ALA A 169 -10.47 -8.72 -14.58
CA ALA A 169 -9.59 -9.31 -15.58
C ALA A 169 -9.04 -10.66 -15.08
N ASP A 170 -8.70 -11.57 -15.97
CA ASP A 170 -8.03 -12.82 -15.62
C ASP A 170 -6.52 -12.72 -15.88
N ALA A 171 -5.70 -13.40 -15.08
CA ALA A 171 -4.28 -13.52 -15.34
C ALA A 171 -3.84 -14.98 -15.15
N GLN A 172 -2.92 -15.44 -15.99
CA GLN A 172 -2.32 -16.77 -15.86
C GLN A 172 -0.80 -16.64 -15.72
N VAL A 173 -0.26 -17.15 -14.62
CA VAL A 173 1.17 -17.08 -14.30
C VAL A 173 1.54 -18.29 -13.43
N GLY A 174 2.73 -18.86 -13.61
CA GLY A 174 3.15 -20.09 -12.92
C GLY A 174 2.26 -21.33 -13.18
N GLY A 175 1.34 -21.27 -14.16
CA GLY A 175 0.32 -22.31 -14.40
C GLY A 175 -0.89 -22.25 -13.46
N ALA A 176 -1.00 -21.21 -12.64
CA ALA A 176 -2.18 -20.90 -11.83
C ALA A 176 -3.02 -19.81 -12.53
N ASP A 177 -4.34 -19.87 -12.31
CA ASP A 177 -5.27 -18.87 -12.80
C ASP A 177 -5.62 -17.89 -11.67
N TYR A 178 -5.64 -16.60 -12.00
CA TYR A 178 -5.95 -15.51 -11.08
C TYR A 178 -7.09 -14.66 -11.62
N LEU A 179 -7.93 -14.18 -10.71
CA LEU A 179 -8.91 -13.13 -10.98
C LEU A 179 -8.42 -11.83 -10.35
N LEU A 180 -8.34 -10.78 -11.14
CA LEU A 180 -8.01 -9.43 -10.73
C LEU A 180 -9.28 -8.61 -10.68
N ALA A 181 -9.47 -7.84 -9.61
CA ALA A 181 -10.62 -6.97 -9.41
C ALA A 181 -10.16 -5.57 -9.00
N ILE A 182 -10.63 -4.53 -9.67
CA ILE A 182 -10.41 -3.15 -9.24
C ILE A 182 -11.55 -2.68 -8.35
N SER A 183 -11.30 -1.76 -7.42
CA SER A 183 -12.29 -1.14 -6.53
C SER A 183 -12.21 0.37 -6.65
N THR A 184 -13.32 1.01 -7.02
CA THR A 184 -13.46 2.47 -7.01
C THR A 184 -13.58 3.04 -5.61
N THR A 185 -14.26 2.36 -4.70
CA THR A 185 -14.49 2.85 -3.33
C THR A 185 -13.18 2.86 -2.55
N SER A 186 -12.39 1.79 -2.69
CA SER A 186 -11.16 1.62 -1.93
C SER A 186 -9.89 1.93 -2.73
N ASN A 187 -10.04 2.42 -3.97
CA ASN A 187 -8.96 2.74 -4.91
C ASN A 187 -7.88 1.66 -4.94
N SER A 188 -8.28 0.41 -5.21
CA SER A 188 -7.38 -0.75 -5.11
C SER A 188 -7.54 -1.73 -6.26
N VAL A 189 -6.56 -2.61 -6.38
CA VAL A 189 -6.55 -3.82 -7.20
C VAL A 189 -6.37 -5.00 -6.25
N THR A 190 -7.26 -5.98 -6.33
CA THR A 190 -7.20 -7.20 -5.54
C THR A 190 -6.99 -8.40 -6.46
N CYS A 191 -6.03 -9.24 -6.14
CA CYS A 191 -5.75 -10.49 -6.83
C CYS A 191 -6.30 -11.67 -6.04
N PHE A 192 -6.99 -12.58 -6.73
CA PHE A 192 -7.52 -13.81 -6.18
C PHE A 192 -6.98 -15.01 -6.95
N ALA A 193 -6.40 -15.99 -6.27
CA ALA A 193 -6.19 -17.30 -6.85
C ALA A 193 -7.54 -17.95 -7.14
N ALA A 194 -7.76 -18.35 -8.40
CA ALA A 194 -8.96 -19.00 -8.86
C ALA A 194 -8.72 -20.51 -8.99
N THR A 195 -9.67 -21.28 -8.47
CA THR A 195 -9.66 -22.74 -8.55
C THR A 195 -10.62 -23.24 -9.63
N ALA A 196 -10.40 -24.44 -10.15
CA ALA A 196 -11.22 -25.02 -11.22
C ALA A 196 -12.71 -25.23 -10.82
N ASP A 197 -13.01 -25.31 -9.52
CA ASP A 197 -14.37 -25.37 -8.97
C ASP A 197 -14.97 -24.00 -8.66
N GLY A 198 -14.29 -22.92 -9.02
CA GLY A 198 -14.77 -21.54 -8.94
C GLY A 198 -14.52 -20.84 -7.61
N ALA A 199 -13.87 -21.47 -6.64
CA ALA A 199 -13.52 -20.79 -5.40
C ALA A 199 -12.40 -19.77 -5.63
N LEU A 200 -12.52 -18.60 -5.01
CA LEU A 200 -11.52 -17.54 -5.03
C LEU A 200 -10.88 -17.42 -3.65
N THR A 201 -9.56 -17.33 -3.62
CA THR A 201 -8.78 -16.99 -2.42
C THR A 201 -8.00 -15.74 -2.70
N GLN A 202 -8.19 -14.67 -1.93
CA GLN A 202 -7.38 -13.46 -2.09
C GLN A 202 -5.92 -13.81 -1.86
N THR A 203 -5.03 -13.38 -2.76
CA THR A 203 -3.59 -13.56 -2.67
C THR A 203 -2.85 -12.25 -2.43
N ALA A 204 -3.37 -11.14 -2.94
CA ALA A 204 -2.81 -9.81 -2.73
C ALA A 204 -3.87 -8.72 -2.90
N ARG A 205 -3.63 -7.56 -2.30
CA ARG A 205 -4.35 -6.31 -2.54
C ARG A 205 -3.33 -5.18 -2.60
N LEU A 206 -3.54 -4.25 -3.52
CA LEU A 206 -2.72 -3.05 -3.68
C LEU A 206 -3.61 -1.86 -3.99
N GLY A 207 -3.61 -0.83 -3.14
CA GLY A 207 -4.42 0.36 -3.36
C GLY A 207 -3.80 1.64 -2.84
N ALA A 208 -4.59 2.71 -2.81
CA ALA A 208 -4.14 4.02 -2.36
C ALA A 208 -3.58 4.01 -0.93
N VAL A 209 -4.13 3.17 -0.06
CA VAL A 209 -3.64 2.95 1.32
C VAL A 209 -2.24 2.33 1.36
N ASP A 210 -1.85 1.62 0.30
CA ASP A 210 -0.54 0.99 0.15
C ASP A 210 0.44 1.91 -0.62
N ALA A 211 0.09 3.19 -0.77
CA ALA A 211 0.77 4.20 -1.59
C ALA A 211 0.75 3.94 -3.10
N LEU A 212 -0.18 3.11 -3.61
CA LEU A 212 -0.41 3.01 -5.06
C LEU A 212 -1.10 4.30 -5.55
N PRO A 213 -0.49 5.08 -6.45
CA PRO A 213 -0.98 6.41 -6.81
C PRO A 213 -2.15 6.36 -7.81
N ILE A 214 -3.22 5.64 -7.46
CA ILE A 214 -4.44 5.50 -8.26
C ILE A 214 -5.64 6.16 -7.57
N ALA A 215 -6.50 6.79 -8.36
CA ALA A 215 -7.77 7.33 -7.88
C ALA A 215 -8.88 7.09 -8.90
N THR A 216 -9.97 6.48 -8.45
CA THR A 216 -11.12 6.07 -9.29
C THR A 216 -10.68 5.16 -10.45
N PRO A 217 -10.17 3.95 -10.17
CA PRO A 217 -9.88 2.97 -11.22
C PRO A 217 -11.16 2.65 -12.01
N THR A 218 -11.08 2.66 -13.33
CA THR A 218 -12.25 2.54 -14.23
C THR A 218 -12.23 1.29 -15.09
N ARG A 219 -11.02 0.81 -15.44
CA ARG A 219 -10.80 -0.36 -16.30
C ARG A 219 -9.52 -1.08 -15.89
N ILE A 220 -9.54 -2.40 -16.04
CA ILE A 220 -8.36 -3.26 -15.91
C ILE A 220 -8.29 -4.17 -17.14
N GLU A 221 -7.09 -4.29 -17.70
CA GLU A 221 -6.78 -5.25 -18.75
C GLU A 221 -5.60 -6.08 -18.29
N SER A 222 -5.52 -7.34 -18.70
CA SER A 222 -4.39 -8.21 -18.41
C SER A 222 -3.68 -8.65 -19.69
N THR A 223 -2.40 -8.97 -19.57
CA THR A 223 -1.59 -9.44 -20.69
C THR A 223 -0.39 -10.24 -20.20
N THR A 224 0.29 -10.95 -21.10
CA THR A 224 1.50 -11.69 -20.79
C THR A 224 2.61 -11.28 -21.75
N LEU A 225 3.76 -10.87 -21.21
CA LEU A 225 4.94 -10.50 -21.97
C LEU A 225 6.14 -11.29 -21.43
N ALA A 226 6.87 -11.97 -22.31
CA ALA A 226 8.02 -12.79 -21.95
C ALA A 226 7.76 -13.83 -20.81
N GLY A 227 6.52 -14.31 -20.69
CA GLY A 227 6.10 -15.26 -19.64
C GLY A 227 5.65 -14.63 -18.33
N GLN A 228 5.85 -13.32 -18.15
CA GLN A 228 5.35 -12.56 -17.00
C GLN A 228 3.95 -12.02 -17.29
N ALA A 229 3.01 -12.20 -16.35
CA ALA A 229 1.69 -11.60 -16.44
C ALA A 229 1.70 -10.17 -15.88
N TYR A 230 0.97 -9.28 -16.54
CA TYR A 230 0.80 -7.89 -16.13
C TYR A 230 -0.69 -7.53 -16.11
N ALA A 231 -1.08 -6.78 -15.09
CA ALA A 231 -2.34 -6.06 -15.03
C ALA A 231 -2.09 -4.59 -15.35
N ILE A 232 -2.92 -4.01 -16.21
CA ILE A 232 -2.83 -2.61 -16.61
C ILE A 232 -4.12 -1.93 -16.18
N VAL A 233 -4.01 -0.95 -15.29
CA VAL A 233 -5.15 -0.30 -14.63
C VAL A 233 -5.27 1.14 -15.09
N ALA A 234 -6.42 1.48 -15.66
CA ALA A 234 -6.79 2.84 -15.99
C ALA A 234 -7.52 3.49 -14.81
N SER A 235 -7.13 4.70 -14.42
CA SER A 235 -7.73 5.44 -13.32
C SER A 235 -8.09 6.87 -13.72
N ALA A 236 -9.39 7.21 -13.61
CA ALA A 236 -9.92 8.45 -14.17
C ALA A 236 -9.52 9.68 -13.33
N ALA A 237 -9.70 9.64 -12.01
CA ALA A 237 -9.46 10.83 -11.18
C ALA A 237 -7.95 11.16 -11.11
N SER A 238 -7.08 10.15 -11.07
CA SER A 238 -5.63 10.33 -11.17
C SER A 238 -5.12 10.55 -12.59
N SER A 239 -5.98 10.39 -13.61
CA SER A 239 -5.63 10.48 -15.04
C SER A 239 -4.39 9.65 -15.37
N SER A 240 -4.42 8.38 -14.97
CA SER A 240 -3.23 7.54 -14.96
C SER A 240 -3.47 6.13 -15.50
N VAL A 241 -2.39 5.54 -16.03
CA VAL A 241 -2.30 4.13 -16.40
C VAL A 241 -1.20 3.49 -15.55
N THR A 242 -1.58 2.51 -14.74
CA THR A 242 -0.68 1.80 -13.82
C THR A 242 -0.42 0.39 -14.34
N VAL A 243 0.82 -0.08 -14.25
CA VAL A 243 1.18 -1.46 -14.59
C VAL A 243 1.58 -2.21 -13.32
N LEU A 244 0.96 -3.36 -13.08
CA LEU A 244 1.26 -4.28 -11.99
C LEU A 244 1.73 -5.62 -12.56
N ALA A 245 2.93 -6.06 -12.19
CA ALA A 245 3.35 -7.45 -12.42
C ALA A 245 2.62 -8.38 -11.46
N VAL A 246 2.08 -9.49 -11.98
CA VAL A 246 1.43 -10.54 -11.19
C VAL A 246 2.42 -11.69 -10.97
N GLY A 247 2.86 -11.90 -9.73
CA GLY A 247 3.82 -12.96 -9.39
C GLY A 247 3.20 -14.37 -9.50
N ASP A 248 4.06 -15.39 -9.59
CA ASP A 248 3.66 -16.82 -9.60
C ASP A 248 2.84 -17.25 -8.37
N ASP A 249 2.86 -16.46 -7.28
CA ASP A 249 2.11 -16.65 -6.05
C ASP A 249 0.85 -15.75 -5.96
N GLY A 250 0.58 -14.94 -6.99
CA GLY A 250 -0.51 -13.97 -7.02
C GLY A 250 -0.21 -12.68 -6.27
N SER A 251 1.05 -12.39 -5.95
CA SER A 251 1.50 -11.06 -5.51
C SER A 251 1.36 -10.03 -6.64
N LEU A 252 1.15 -8.75 -6.28
CA LEU A 252 1.05 -7.62 -7.21
C LEU A 252 2.19 -6.63 -7.00
N THR A 253 3.10 -6.48 -7.95
CA THR A 253 4.17 -5.48 -7.84
C THR A 253 3.91 -4.36 -8.85
N ALA A 254 3.75 -3.12 -8.38
CA ALA A 254 3.65 -1.99 -9.29
C ALA A 254 5.00 -1.75 -9.98
N THR A 255 5.03 -1.92 -11.31
CA THR A 255 6.25 -1.77 -12.12
C THR A 255 6.30 -0.42 -12.83
N ASP A 256 5.16 0.21 -13.06
CA ASP A 256 5.09 1.52 -13.69
C ASP A 256 3.80 2.26 -13.36
N GLN A 257 3.86 3.58 -13.44
CA GLN A 257 2.74 4.49 -13.37
C GLN A 257 3.01 5.64 -14.33
N VAL A 258 2.15 5.79 -15.34
CA VAL A 258 2.20 6.92 -16.26
C VAL A 258 0.98 7.81 -16.09
N ASN A 259 1.22 9.10 -15.94
CA ASN A 259 0.18 10.10 -15.81
C ASN A 259 0.01 10.87 -17.11
N ASP A 260 -1.22 11.32 -17.36
CA ASP A 260 -1.53 12.13 -18.53
C ASP A 260 -0.77 13.46 -18.50
N THR A 261 -0.34 13.89 -19.68
CA THR A 261 0.36 15.14 -19.95
C THR A 261 -0.24 15.80 -21.18
N LEU A 262 0.21 17.01 -21.53
CA LEU A 262 -0.25 17.72 -22.73
C LEU A 262 0.06 17.01 -24.06
N THR A 263 0.94 16.01 -24.06
CA THR A 263 1.34 15.24 -25.25
C THR A 263 0.61 13.91 -25.36
N THR A 264 0.01 13.42 -24.28
CA THR A 264 -0.86 12.25 -24.27
C THR A 264 -2.32 12.67 -24.44
N ARG A 265 -3.24 11.69 -24.55
CA ARG A 265 -4.67 11.90 -24.84
C ARG A 265 -5.58 11.03 -23.97
N PHE A 266 -5.21 10.83 -22.70
CA PHE A 266 -5.93 9.93 -21.80
C PHE A 266 -6.28 10.56 -20.45
N GLN A 267 -6.36 11.90 -20.33
CA GLN A 267 -6.92 12.53 -19.15
C GLN A 267 -8.28 11.92 -18.80
N GLY A 268 -8.54 11.61 -17.53
CA GLY A 268 -9.79 10.97 -17.15
C GLY A 268 -9.98 9.61 -17.83
N VAL A 269 -8.93 8.78 -17.92
CA VAL A 269 -8.95 7.52 -18.68
C VAL A 269 -10.12 6.63 -18.26
N THR A 270 -10.92 6.26 -19.26
CA THR A 270 -12.15 5.45 -19.11
C THR A 270 -12.15 4.22 -20.00
N ALA A 271 -11.25 4.19 -20.99
CA ALA A 271 -11.12 3.08 -21.91
C ALA A 271 -9.65 2.69 -22.06
N LEU A 272 -9.43 1.38 -21.97
CA LEU A 272 -8.16 0.72 -22.13
C LEU A 272 -8.38 -0.50 -23.03
N ALA A 273 -7.42 -0.82 -23.90
CA ALA A 273 -7.40 -2.06 -24.64
C ALA A 273 -5.95 -2.47 -24.94
N THR A 274 -5.69 -3.76 -24.96
CA THR A 274 -4.37 -4.32 -25.28
C THR A 274 -4.41 -5.06 -26.62
N ALA A 275 -3.27 -5.19 -27.29
CA ALA A 275 -3.12 -6.03 -28.48
C ALA A 275 -1.72 -6.63 -28.52
N THR A 276 -1.59 -7.88 -28.96
CA THR A 276 -0.28 -8.55 -29.10
C THR A 276 0.00 -8.84 -30.57
N VAL A 277 1.15 -8.36 -31.07
CA VAL A 277 1.63 -8.68 -32.42
C VAL A 277 3.02 -9.30 -32.30
N GLY A 278 3.13 -10.57 -32.70
CA GLY A 278 4.35 -11.34 -32.43
C GLY A 278 4.57 -11.50 -30.93
N ALA A 279 5.73 -11.06 -30.44
CA ALA A 279 6.07 -11.07 -29.01
C ALA A 279 5.84 -9.72 -28.31
N ARG A 280 5.42 -8.67 -29.05
CA ARG A 280 5.23 -7.31 -28.51
C ARG A 280 3.78 -7.07 -28.08
N VAL A 281 3.62 -6.38 -26.96
CA VAL A 281 2.33 -5.97 -26.39
C VAL A 281 2.14 -4.47 -26.54
N TYR A 282 1.02 -4.09 -27.12
CA TYR A 282 0.59 -2.72 -27.33
C TYR A 282 -0.58 -2.38 -26.41
N VAL A 283 -0.59 -1.16 -25.90
CA VAL A 283 -1.61 -0.62 -24.99
C VAL A 283 -2.19 0.65 -25.61
N VAL A 284 -3.51 0.70 -25.73
CA VAL A 284 -4.23 1.88 -26.21
C VAL A 284 -5.08 2.43 -25.09
N ALA A 285 -4.89 3.71 -24.76
CA ALA A 285 -5.64 4.41 -23.73
C ALA A 285 -6.41 5.60 -24.34
N GLY A 286 -7.63 5.82 -23.85
CA GLY A 286 -8.48 6.95 -24.21
C GLY A 286 -9.36 7.37 -23.04
N GLY A 287 -9.69 8.67 -22.99
CA GLY A 287 -10.48 9.25 -21.91
C GLY A 287 -11.20 10.52 -22.33
N ALA A 288 -11.21 11.50 -21.43
CA ALA A 288 -11.83 12.80 -21.59
C ALA A 288 -10.98 13.81 -22.40
N ASP A 289 -9.69 13.56 -22.64
CA ASP A 289 -8.82 14.43 -23.46
C ASP A 289 -8.89 14.13 -24.97
N ASP A 290 -10.09 13.80 -25.45
CA ASP A 290 -10.46 13.75 -26.88
C ASP A 290 -9.34 13.25 -27.82
N GLY A 291 -9.10 11.94 -27.83
CA GLY A 291 -8.04 11.32 -28.60
C GLY A 291 -7.67 9.93 -28.07
N LEU A 292 -6.55 9.40 -28.56
CA LEU A 292 -5.98 8.13 -28.11
C LEU A 292 -4.45 8.24 -27.97
N SER A 293 -3.90 7.55 -26.97
CA SER A 293 -2.45 7.29 -26.87
C SER A 293 -2.17 5.81 -27.08
N LEU A 294 -1.16 5.53 -27.90
CA LEU A 294 -0.59 4.21 -28.13
C LEU A 294 0.75 4.10 -27.38
N MET A 295 0.88 3.02 -26.63
CA MET A 295 2.08 2.66 -25.87
C MET A 295 2.46 1.20 -26.16
N THR A 296 3.70 0.83 -25.86
CA THR A 296 4.15 -0.56 -25.81
C THR A 296 4.58 -0.91 -24.40
N LEU A 297 4.30 -2.14 -23.97
CA LEU A 297 4.77 -2.67 -22.70
C LEU A 297 6.17 -3.28 -22.88
N LEU A 298 7.09 -2.92 -22.00
CA LEU A 298 8.47 -3.42 -21.96
C LEU A 298 8.59 -4.60 -20.97
N PRO A 299 9.59 -5.50 -21.12
CA PRO A 299 9.76 -6.68 -20.25
C PRO A 299 9.97 -6.40 -18.76
N ASN A 300 10.34 -5.17 -18.39
CA ASN A 300 10.45 -4.73 -16.99
C ASN A 300 9.13 -4.17 -16.44
N GLY A 301 8.04 -4.23 -17.21
CA GLY A 301 6.73 -3.72 -16.84
C GLY A 301 6.55 -2.22 -17.04
N ARG A 302 7.50 -1.55 -17.71
CA ARG A 302 7.41 -0.13 -18.07
C ARG A 302 6.64 0.10 -19.37
N LEU A 303 5.88 1.18 -19.45
CA LEU A 303 5.23 1.64 -20.68
C LEU A 303 6.13 2.61 -21.43
N LEU A 304 6.17 2.47 -22.75
CA LEU A 304 6.83 3.41 -23.66
C LEU A 304 5.82 3.96 -24.65
N HIS A 305 5.77 5.27 -24.84
CA HIS A 305 4.92 5.95 -25.80
C HIS A 305 5.41 5.79 -27.23
N LEU A 306 4.46 5.46 -28.10
CA LEU A 306 4.69 5.32 -29.53
C LEU A 306 4.09 6.48 -30.30
N GLU A 307 2.82 6.81 -30.04
CA GLU A 307 2.12 7.92 -30.71
C GLU A 307 0.84 8.31 -29.96
N SER A 308 0.45 9.59 -30.06
CA SER A 308 -0.90 10.04 -29.69
C SER A 308 -1.59 10.69 -30.88
N ILE A 309 -2.89 10.42 -31.03
CA ILE A 309 -3.75 11.03 -32.04
C ILE A 309 -4.85 11.84 -31.34
N ALA A 310 -4.95 13.12 -31.69
CA ALA A 310 -5.97 14.03 -31.16
C ALA A 310 -7.29 13.90 -31.94
N ASP A 311 -8.40 14.23 -31.29
CA ASP A 311 -9.68 14.35 -31.97
C ASP A 311 -9.72 15.51 -32.97
N THR A 312 -10.53 15.30 -33.99
CA THR A 312 -10.93 16.22 -35.01
C THR A 312 -12.38 15.90 -35.36
N THR A 313 -13.10 16.86 -35.91
CA THR A 313 -14.45 16.62 -36.47
C THR A 313 -14.53 15.44 -37.46
N ALA A 314 -13.40 15.05 -38.05
CA ALA A 314 -13.33 13.89 -38.91
C ALA A 314 -13.17 12.58 -38.11
N THR A 315 -12.31 12.53 -37.10
CA THR A 315 -11.96 11.31 -36.34
C THR A 315 -13.04 10.87 -35.38
N ALA A 316 -13.81 11.80 -34.77
CA ALA A 316 -14.88 11.47 -33.83
C ALA A 316 -14.39 10.58 -32.68
N LEU A 317 -13.35 11.07 -32.01
CA LEU A 317 -12.68 10.50 -30.84
C LEU A 317 -12.93 11.36 -29.60
N SER A 318 -14.03 12.12 -29.56
CA SER A 318 -14.38 12.88 -28.36
C SER A 318 -14.84 11.95 -27.23
N HIS A 319 -14.35 12.16 -26.01
CA HIS A 319 -14.77 11.46 -24.78
C HIS A 319 -14.97 9.95 -24.96
N ILE A 320 -13.85 9.25 -25.13
CA ILE A 320 -13.82 7.81 -25.44
C ILE A 320 -14.49 7.01 -24.33
N SER A 321 -15.51 6.23 -24.71
CA SER A 321 -16.33 5.46 -23.77
C SER A 321 -15.95 3.99 -23.69
N ALA A 322 -15.43 3.42 -24.79
CA ALA A 322 -14.93 2.05 -24.82
C ALA A 322 -13.95 1.86 -25.99
N LEU A 323 -13.02 0.92 -25.80
CA LEU A 323 -12.02 0.51 -26.78
C LEU A 323 -12.03 -1.01 -26.91
N SER A 324 -11.77 -1.48 -28.12
CA SER A 324 -11.46 -2.88 -28.40
C SER A 324 -10.50 -2.95 -29.58
N THR A 325 -9.64 -3.96 -29.57
CA THR A 325 -8.63 -4.19 -30.60
C THR A 325 -8.91 -5.50 -31.34
N ALA A 326 -8.40 -5.61 -32.56
CA ALA A 326 -8.33 -6.87 -33.28
C ALA A 326 -7.04 -6.92 -34.10
N VAL A 327 -6.33 -8.05 -34.03
CA VAL A 327 -5.11 -8.26 -34.80
C VAL A 327 -5.41 -9.08 -36.04
N HIS A 328 -5.01 -8.59 -37.20
CA HIS A 328 -5.16 -9.27 -38.49
C HIS A 328 -4.04 -8.86 -39.44
N ASP A 329 -3.43 -9.83 -40.11
CA ASP A 329 -2.33 -9.61 -41.06
C ASP A 329 -1.15 -8.78 -40.50
N GLY A 330 -0.88 -8.87 -39.19
CA GLY A 330 0.17 -8.12 -38.50
C GLY A 330 -0.19 -6.68 -38.13
N LEU A 331 -1.39 -6.22 -38.51
CA LEU A 331 -1.93 -4.90 -38.17
C LEU A 331 -2.84 -4.99 -36.95
N ILE A 332 -2.94 -3.89 -36.20
CA ILE A 332 -3.86 -3.77 -35.08
C ILE A 332 -4.98 -2.82 -35.49
N ASP A 333 -6.19 -3.33 -35.63
CA ASP A 333 -7.37 -2.48 -35.70
C ASP A 333 -7.78 -2.03 -34.31
N VAL A 334 -7.95 -0.72 -34.14
CA VAL A 334 -8.45 -0.09 -32.92
C VAL A 334 -9.86 0.43 -33.19
N PHE A 335 -10.83 -0.09 -32.44
CA PHE A 335 -12.22 0.32 -32.49
C PHE A 335 -12.56 1.15 -31.25
N ALA A 336 -12.95 2.40 -31.49
CA ALA A 336 -13.27 3.36 -30.44
C ALA A 336 -14.74 3.79 -30.55
N THR A 337 -15.41 3.79 -29.41
CA THR A 337 -16.73 4.40 -29.26
C THR A 337 -16.64 5.64 -28.40
N SER A 338 -17.56 6.57 -28.64
CA SER A 338 -17.63 7.84 -27.93
C SER A 338 -18.95 7.96 -27.16
N SER A 339 -18.90 8.65 -26.02
CA SER A 339 -20.10 8.99 -25.25
C SER A 339 -20.89 10.17 -25.86
N VAL A 340 -20.26 10.97 -26.72
CA VAL A 340 -20.79 12.22 -27.30
C VAL A 340 -21.04 12.10 -28.80
N ASP A 341 -20.01 11.76 -29.58
CA ASP A 341 -20.12 11.47 -31.00
C ASP A 341 -20.92 10.19 -31.29
N ALA A 342 -21.88 10.32 -32.21
CA ALA A 342 -22.75 9.22 -32.62
C ALA A 342 -22.09 8.31 -33.67
N ARG A 343 -20.86 7.83 -33.41
CA ARG A 343 -20.04 7.11 -34.40
C ARG A 343 -19.19 6.01 -33.76
N LEU A 344 -18.99 4.93 -34.51
CA LEU A 344 -17.90 3.99 -34.31
C LEU A 344 -16.68 4.48 -35.10
N THR A 345 -15.51 4.54 -34.49
CA THR A 345 -14.27 4.93 -35.15
C THR A 345 -13.34 3.72 -35.28
N ARG A 346 -12.79 3.50 -36.48
CA ARG A 346 -11.74 2.49 -36.73
C ARG A 346 -10.45 3.19 -37.14
N LEU A 347 -9.40 2.92 -36.38
CA LEU A 347 -8.03 3.22 -36.75
C LEU A 347 -7.29 1.90 -36.99
N THR A 348 -6.25 1.94 -37.80
CA THR A 348 -5.31 0.84 -37.94
C THR A 348 -3.95 1.32 -37.46
N VAL A 349 -3.31 0.53 -36.62
CA VAL A 349 -1.93 0.69 -36.20
C VAL A 349 -1.09 -0.30 -36.99
N ASP A 350 -0.07 0.21 -37.67
CA ASP A 350 0.94 -0.61 -38.35
C ASP A 350 2.20 -0.67 -37.47
N PRO A 351 2.41 -1.77 -36.72
CA PRO A 351 3.61 -1.95 -35.92
C PRO A 351 4.86 -2.27 -36.76
N GLY A 352 4.73 -2.44 -38.08
CA GLY A 352 5.77 -2.94 -38.95
C GLY A 352 5.91 -4.47 -38.90
N GLN A 353 7.05 -4.97 -39.37
CA GLN A 353 7.37 -6.39 -39.26
C GLN A 353 7.51 -6.79 -37.79
N ALA A 354 6.84 -7.87 -37.39
CA ALA A 354 6.90 -8.39 -36.03
C ALA A 354 8.34 -8.74 -35.64
N GLY A 355 8.82 -8.16 -34.53
CA GLY A 355 10.14 -8.44 -33.97
C GLY A 355 10.14 -9.40 -32.78
N LEU A 356 11.33 -9.65 -32.28
CA LEU A 356 11.71 -10.42 -31.11
C LEU A 356 11.60 -9.58 -29.84
N VAL A 357 11.45 -10.27 -28.71
CA VAL A 357 11.63 -9.70 -27.37
C VAL A 357 12.69 -10.55 -26.67
N LEU A 358 13.87 -9.99 -26.42
CA LEU A 358 15.02 -10.69 -25.88
C LEU A 358 15.53 -9.97 -24.62
N THR A 359 15.89 -10.75 -23.60
CA THR A 359 16.49 -10.27 -22.36
C THR A 359 17.81 -10.99 -22.12
N ALA A 360 18.86 -10.24 -21.81
CA ALA A 360 20.17 -10.77 -21.51
C ALA A 360 20.25 -11.30 -20.06
N PRO A 361 21.12 -12.29 -19.79
CA PRO A 361 21.41 -12.71 -18.43
C PRO A 361 22.26 -11.67 -17.69
N ASP A 362 22.18 -11.65 -16.36
CA ASP A 362 22.95 -10.74 -15.49
C ASP A 362 24.47 -10.81 -15.65
N SER A 363 25.00 -11.85 -16.30
CA SER A 363 26.44 -12.00 -16.56
C SER A 363 26.95 -11.16 -17.75
N GLY A 364 26.05 -10.47 -18.46
CA GLY A 364 26.32 -9.85 -19.76
C GLY A 364 26.25 -10.86 -20.92
N ALA A 365 25.87 -10.37 -22.09
CA ALA A 365 25.68 -11.11 -23.34
C ALA A 365 25.73 -10.19 -24.57
N SER A 366 25.65 -10.81 -25.75
CA SER A 366 25.39 -10.10 -27.01
C SER A 366 24.04 -10.55 -27.54
N LEU A 367 23.11 -9.62 -27.68
CA LEU A 367 21.78 -9.81 -28.24
C LEU A 367 21.73 -9.26 -29.66
N ASN A 368 20.98 -9.93 -30.54
CA ASN A 368 20.74 -9.50 -31.92
C ASN A 368 19.25 -9.66 -32.21
N GLY A 369 18.56 -8.55 -32.46
CA GLY A 369 17.14 -8.49 -32.80
C GLY A 369 16.88 -8.97 -34.23
N GLY A 370 17.63 -8.43 -35.19
CA GLY A 370 17.62 -8.87 -36.57
C GLY A 370 16.77 -7.96 -37.46
N ASP A 371 15.74 -8.54 -38.08
CA ASP A 371 14.79 -7.78 -38.90
C ASP A 371 13.44 -7.73 -38.18
N GLY A 372 12.81 -6.56 -38.13
CA GLY A 372 11.54 -6.34 -37.44
C GLY A 372 11.70 -5.33 -36.32
N ALA A 373 10.60 -4.95 -35.70
CA ALA A 373 10.61 -3.99 -34.61
C ALA A 373 10.84 -4.77 -33.28
N ASP A 374 12.07 -4.81 -32.80
CA ASP A 374 12.56 -5.68 -31.71
C ASP A 374 12.60 -4.97 -30.34
N ILE A 375 12.42 -5.70 -29.23
CA ILE A 375 12.75 -5.22 -27.88
C ILE A 375 13.93 -6.01 -27.34
N LEU A 376 15.04 -5.32 -27.07
CA LEU A 376 16.23 -5.90 -26.45
C LEU A 376 16.44 -5.27 -25.08
N MET A 377 16.68 -6.10 -24.06
CA MET A 377 16.96 -5.66 -22.70
C MET A 377 18.26 -6.27 -22.22
N GLY A 378 19.21 -5.46 -21.79
CA GLY A 378 20.41 -5.91 -21.09
C GLY A 378 20.10 -6.43 -19.68
N GLY A 379 21.03 -7.20 -19.13
CA GLY A 379 21.06 -7.65 -17.74
C GLY A 379 21.87 -6.67 -16.88
N ALA A 380 22.47 -7.17 -15.79
CA ALA A 380 23.32 -6.39 -14.90
C ALA A 380 24.83 -6.39 -15.23
N GLY A 381 25.22 -6.97 -16.37
CA GLY A 381 26.61 -7.06 -16.80
C GLY A 381 26.79 -6.39 -18.15
N THR A 382 28.05 -6.16 -18.58
CA THR A 382 28.31 -5.51 -19.88
C THR A 382 27.69 -6.27 -21.05
N ASP A 383 26.73 -5.62 -21.70
CA ASP A 383 25.92 -6.13 -22.78
C ASP A 383 26.23 -5.46 -24.13
N GLN A 384 25.99 -6.21 -25.20
CA GLN A 384 26.02 -5.71 -26.57
C GLN A 384 24.66 -5.94 -27.22
N LEU A 385 23.90 -4.87 -27.41
CA LEU A 385 22.55 -4.92 -27.94
C LEU A 385 22.55 -4.44 -29.40
N LEU A 386 22.26 -5.33 -30.34
CA LEU A 386 22.16 -5.00 -31.77
C LEU A 386 20.71 -5.12 -32.21
N GLY A 387 20.01 -3.99 -32.41
CA GLY A 387 18.63 -3.91 -32.90
C GLY A 387 18.52 -4.51 -34.30
N GLY A 388 19.09 -3.82 -35.29
CA GLY A 388 19.22 -4.36 -36.64
C GLY A 388 18.45 -3.50 -37.65
N SER A 389 17.37 -4.02 -38.21
CA SER A 389 16.49 -3.23 -39.08
C SER A 389 15.06 -3.26 -38.57
N GLY A 390 14.42 -2.09 -38.47
CA GLY A 390 13.11 -1.94 -37.84
C GLY A 390 13.13 -0.81 -36.83
N ALA A 391 12.00 -0.56 -36.16
CA ALA A 391 11.93 0.43 -35.09
C ALA A 391 12.12 -0.28 -33.74
N ASP A 392 13.36 -0.32 -33.29
CA ASP A 392 13.79 -1.13 -32.16
C ASP A 392 13.73 -0.35 -30.84
N VAL A 393 13.55 -1.08 -29.75
CA VAL A 393 13.64 -0.54 -28.39
C VAL A 393 14.76 -1.29 -27.68
N LEU A 394 15.81 -0.58 -27.33
CA LEU A 394 16.97 -1.15 -26.64
C LEU A 394 17.04 -0.55 -25.23
N ILE A 395 16.92 -1.40 -24.23
CA ILE A 395 17.00 -1.07 -22.81
C ILE A 395 18.38 -1.53 -22.35
N ASP A 396 19.20 -0.59 -21.88
CA ASP A 396 20.59 -0.84 -21.45
C ASP A 396 20.68 -1.94 -20.39
N GLY A 397 19.90 -1.85 -19.32
CA GLY A 397 20.09 -2.69 -18.14
C GLY A 397 21.02 -2.00 -17.14
N ALA A 398 21.78 -2.76 -16.37
CA ALA A 398 22.84 -2.23 -15.53
C ALA A 398 24.19 -2.78 -16.01
N GLY A 399 25.27 -2.05 -15.74
CA GLY A 399 26.57 -2.33 -16.30
C GLY A 399 26.95 -1.30 -17.36
N GLN A 400 28.11 -1.51 -17.98
CA GLN A 400 28.54 -0.65 -19.08
C GLN A 400 28.15 -1.30 -20.40
N ASP A 401 27.19 -0.72 -21.11
CA ASP A 401 26.56 -1.36 -22.25
C ASP A 401 26.88 -0.66 -23.58
N SER A 402 26.77 -1.42 -24.65
CA SER A 402 26.96 -0.92 -26.02
C SER A 402 25.74 -1.26 -26.86
N LEU A 403 25.10 -0.22 -27.39
CA LEU A 403 23.81 -0.30 -28.07
C LEU A 403 23.97 0.15 -29.52
N TRP A 404 23.48 -0.66 -30.46
CA TRP A 404 23.38 -0.36 -31.88
C TRP A 404 21.91 -0.44 -32.29
N GLY A 405 21.30 0.70 -32.65
CA GLY A 405 19.92 0.72 -33.15
C GLY A 405 19.85 0.12 -34.55
N GLY A 406 20.75 0.56 -35.43
CA GLY A 406 20.80 0.14 -36.81
C GLY A 406 19.92 0.99 -37.71
N ALA A 407 19.02 0.36 -38.48
CA ALA A 407 18.22 1.02 -39.49
C ALA A 407 16.75 1.12 -39.06
N GLY A 408 16.30 2.32 -38.75
CA GLY A 408 14.91 2.60 -38.44
C GLY A 408 14.84 3.80 -37.51
N ALA A 409 13.74 3.95 -36.79
CA ALA A 409 13.61 5.00 -35.78
C ALA A 409 13.63 4.32 -34.41
N ASP A 410 14.81 4.25 -33.81
CA ASP A 410 15.08 3.44 -32.64
C ASP A 410 14.94 4.25 -31.35
N VAL A 411 14.63 3.56 -30.25
CA VAL A 411 14.55 4.17 -28.91
C VAL A 411 15.51 3.47 -27.98
N PHE A 412 16.45 4.24 -27.41
CA PHE A 412 17.38 3.78 -26.39
C PHE A 412 16.86 4.22 -25.02
N VAL A 413 16.54 3.27 -24.15
CA VAL A 413 15.97 3.49 -22.82
C VAL A 413 17.06 3.23 -21.79
N PHE A 414 17.34 4.22 -20.94
CA PHE A 414 18.42 4.11 -19.96
C PHE A 414 17.90 3.88 -18.54
N GLN A 415 18.59 3.06 -17.76
CA GLN A 415 18.27 2.74 -16.37
C GLN A 415 19.33 3.28 -15.41
N ALA A 416 18.89 3.70 -14.21
CA ALA A 416 19.80 4.28 -13.24
C ALA A 416 20.66 3.21 -12.53
N ASP A 417 21.97 3.24 -12.72
CA ASP A 417 22.94 2.35 -12.09
C ASP A 417 24.33 3.00 -11.80
N GLY A 418 24.56 4.21 -12.30
CA GLY A 418 25.83 4.95 -12.17
C GLY A 418 26.95 4.52 -13.13
N ALA A 419 26.67 3.66 -14.11
CA ALA A 419 27.59 3.30 -15.18
C ALA A 419 27.51 4.29 -16.36
N ASP A 420 28.45 4.17 -17.28
CA ASP A 420 28.45 4.92 -18.53
C ASP A 420 28.08 3.95 -19.65
N ASP A 421 27.29 4.42 -20.63
CA ASP A 421 26.78 3.61 -21.73
C ASP A 421 27.07 4.22 -23.10
N TRP A 422 27.13 3.37 -24.13
CA TRP A 422 27.48 3.78 -25.48
C TRP A 422 26.38 3.46 -26.48
N VAL A 423 25.81 4.50 -27.08
CA VAL A 423 25.06 4.37 -28.34
C VAL A 423 26.03 4.53 -29.49
N MET A 424 26.21 3.47 -30.27
CA MET A 424 27.33 3.34 -31.20
C MET A 424 27.03 3.88 -32.61
N ASP A 425 25.76 4.11 -32.93
CA ASP A 425 25.29 4.52 -34.25
C ASP A 425 24.07 5.47 -34.21
N TYR A 426 24.02 6.38 -33.23
CA TYR A 426 22.90 7.31 -33.04
C TYR A 426 22.61 8.16 -34.29
N GLN A 427 21.37 8.13 -34.76
CA GLN A 427 20.88 8.89 -35.91
C GLN A 427 20.06 10.11 -35.46
N LEU A 428 20.70 11.28 -35.45
CA LEU A 428 20.05 12.52 -35.03
C LEU A 428 18.76 12.82 -35.82
N GLY A 429 17.66 13.05 -35.10
CA GLY A 429 16.35 13.37 -35.66
C GLY A 429 15.59 12.17 -36.22
N ILE A 430 16.15 10.96 -36.07
CA ILE A 430 15.51 9.68 -36.38
C ILE A 430 15.34 8.88 -35.08
N ASP A 431 16.42 8.72 -34.32
CA ASP A 431 16.45 7.98 -33.05
C ASP A 431 16.11 8.87 -31.86
N ARG A 432 15.60 8.26 -30.80
CA ARG A 432 15.27 8.91 -29.53
C ARG A 432 15.99 8.26 -28.36
N LEU A 433 16.24 9.05 -27.31
CA LEU A 433 16.73 8.57 -26.03
C LEU A 433 15.60 8.76 -25.01
N ASP A 434 15.44 7.80 -24.11
CA ASP A 434 14.57 7.95 -22.95
C ASP A 434 15.40 7.87 -21.67
N LEU A 435 15.64 9.05 -21.09
CA LEU A 435 16.39 9.23 -19.83
C LEU A 435 15.47 9.29 -18.61
N SER A 436 14.17 9.06 -18.77
CA SER A 436 13.21 9.33 -17.68
C SER A 436 13.23 8.31 -16.53
N ALA A 437 13.93 7.18 -16.68
CA ALA A 437 14.26 6.29 -15.56
C ALA A 437 15.49 6.72 -14.75
N LEU A 438 16.31 7.65 -15.26
CA LEU A 438 17.47 8.18 -14.53
C LEU A 438 17.05 9.20 -13.45
N GLY A 439 15.90 9.83 -13.64
CA GLY A 439 15.34 10.79 -12.69
C GLY A 439 14.40 11.80 -13.36
N PRO A 440 13.84 12.74 -12.57
CA PRO A 440 12.85 13.69 -13.05
C PRO A 440 13.46 14.74 -14.01
N LEU A 441 13.33 14.51 -15.31
CA LEU A 441 13.86 15.39 -16.36
C LEU A 441 12.78 16.37 -16.87
N TYR A 442 12.65 17.54 -16.22
CA TYR A 442 11.64 18.54 -16.59
C TYR A 442 12.08 19.55 -17.65
N THR A 443 13.39 19.76 -17.80
CA THR A 443 13.93 20.76 -18.74
C THR A 443 15.23 20.25 -19.35
N LEU A 444 15.47 20.60 -20.62
CA LEU A 444 16.72 20.27 -21.29
C LEU A 444 17.96 20.83 -20.57
N GLY A 445 17.83 21.94 -19.83
CA GLY A 445 18.92 22.54 -19.07
C GLY A 445 19.41 21.71 -17.89
N ALA A 446 18.68 20.66 -17.49
CA ALA A 446 19.12 19.71 -16.47
C ALA A 446 20.11 18.67 -17.02
N VAL A 447 20.20 18.51 -18.34
CA VAL A 447 21.14 17.60 -19.01
C VAL A 447 22.39 18.38 -19.43
N SER A 448 23.56 17.91 -19.02
CA SER A 448 24.83 18.45 -19.49
C SER A 448 25.19 17.79 -20.81
N ILE A 449 25.05 18.52 -21.92
CA ILE A 449 25.36 18.00 -23.26
C ILE A 449 26.69 18.60 -23.74
N SER A 450 27.67 17.74 -24.00
CA SER A 450 28.99 18.10 -24.51
C SER A 450 29.22 17.50 -25.88
N GLN A 451 29.48 18.34 -26.88
CA GLN A 451 29.80 17.87 -28.23
C GLN A 451 31.17 17.17 -28.26
N THR A 452 31.24 16.01 -28.92
CA THR A 452 32.49 15.28 -29.17
C THR A 452 32.90 15.36 -30.64
N ALA A 453 34.04 14.79 -31.02
CA ALA A 453 34.50 14.80 -32.41
C ALA A 453 33.60 13.97 -33.35
N SER A 454 32.84 13.02 -32.81
CA SER A 454 32.04 12.04 -33.55
C SER A 454 30.61 11.90 -33.03
N GLY A 455 30.15 12.81 -32.17
CA GLY A 455 28.80 12.80 -31.61
C GLY A 455 28.67 13.75 -30.42
N ALA A 456 28.12 13.27 -29.31
CA ALA A 456 27.94 14.04 -28.07
C ALA A 456 27.94 13.12 -26.83
N ASP A 457 28.31 13.68 -25.68
CA ASP A 457 28.14 13.06 -24.36
C ASP A 457 27.00 13.77 -23.63
N LEU A 458 26.08 13.02 -23.06
CA LEU A 458 24.95 13.52 -22.29
C LEU A 458 25.08 13.03 -20.86
N THR A 459 25.22 13.94 -19.90
CA THR A 459 25.26 13.60 -18.47
C THR A 459 24.00 14.09 -17.76
N PHE A 460 23.31 13.19 -17.09
CA PHE A 460 22.12 13.47 -16.27
C PHE A 460 22.08 12.54 -15.06
N ALA A 461 21.60 13.04 -13.92
CA ALA A 461 21.46 12.28 -12.66
C ALA A 461 22.73 11.55 -12.13
N GLY A 462 23.92 11.83 -12.68
CA GLY A 462 25.18 11.18 -12.27
C GLY A 462 25.73 10.18 -13.29
N GLU A 463 24.99 9.92 -14.37
CA GLU A 463 25.33 8.98 -15.44
C GLU A 463 25.65 9.69 -16.74
N THR A 464 26.49 9.08 -17.57
CA THR A 464 26.88 9.62 -18.88
C THR A 464 26.56 8.64 -19.99
N VAL A 465 25.73 9.10 -20.93
CA VAL A 465 25.47 8.40 -22.18
C VAL A 465 26.37 8.99 -23.27
N HIS A 466 27.20 8.14 -23.86
CA HIS A 466 28.08 8.46 -24.97
C HIS A 466 27.41 8.16 -26.30
N LEU A 467 27.16 9.19 -27.10
CA LEU A 467 26.58 9.04 -28.43
C LEU A 467 27.66 9.14 -29.50
N LEU A 468 27.83 8.09 -30.27
CA LEU A 468 28.54 8.09 -31.54
C LEU A 468 27.52 8.27 -32.66
N ALA A 469 27.61 9.37 -33.40
CA ALA A 469 26.73 9.63 -34.52
C ALA A 469 26.99 8.62 -35.65
N ALA A 470 25.92 8.08 -36.25
CA ALA A 470 26.02 7.16 -37.38
C ALA A 470 26.85 7.71 -38.56
N ASP A 471 26.82 9.03 -38.77
CA ASP A 471 27.57 9.71 -39.83
C ASP A 471 28.98 10.16 -39.40
N GLY A 472 29.37 9.85 -38.16
CA GLY A 472 30.64 10.18 -37.53
C GLY A 472 30.86 11.67 -37.30
N LYS A 473 29.82 12.50 -37.39
CA LYS A 473 29.94 13.96 -37.19
C LYS A 473 29.63 14.35 -35.74
N PRO A 474 30.19 15.48 -35.28
CA PRO A 474 29.78 16.06 -34.01
C PRO A 474 28.28 16.41 -33.96
N ILE A 475 27.64 16.19 -32.81
CA ILE A 475 26.26 16.63 -32.54
C ILE A 475 26.32 17.83 -31.59
N ALA A 476 25.76 18.96 -32.02
CA ALA A 476 25.75 20.16 -31.20
C ALA A 476 24.68 20.06 -30.09
N PRO A 477 24.89 20.61 -28.89
CA PRO A 477 23.87 20.60 -27.83
C PRO A 477 22.51 21.16 -28.25
N ALA A 478 22.51 22.17 -29.12
CA ALA A 478 21.28 22.79 -29.63
C ALA A 478 20.49 21.91 -30.62
N SER A 479 21.01 20.74 -30.97
CA SER A 479 20.32 19.75 -31.81
C SER A 479 19.29 18.92 -31.04
N PHE A 480 19.36 18.91 -29.70
CA PHE A 480 18.42 18.19 -28.85
C PHE A 480 17.27 19.08 -28.41
N THR A 481 16.10 18.47 -28.32
CA THR A 481 14.91 18.98 -27.65
C THR A 481 14.57 18.08 -26.46
N LEU A 482 13.70 18.53 -25.57
CA LEU A 482 13.29 17.70 -24.43
C LEU A 482 12.62 16.39 -24.90
N SER A 483 11.80 16.46 -25.96
CA SER A 483 11.13 15.29 -26.55
C SER A 483 12.07 14.28 -27.22
N ASP A 484 13.34 14.64 -27.44
CA ASP A 484 14.35 13.69 -27.92
C ASP A 484 14.96 12.87 -26.77
N LEU A 485 14.77 13.30 -25.52
CA LEU A 485 15.43 12.76 -24.31
C LEU A 485 14.47 12.22 -23.24
N THR A 486 13.17 12.48 -23.39
CA THR A 486 12.13 12.05 -22.44
C THR A 486 10.92 11.54 -23.18
N ASP A 487 10.28 10.52 -22.61
CA ASP A 487 9.07 9.92 -23.16
C ASP A 487 7.83 10.20 -22.28
N LEU A 488 7.19 9.18 -21.72
CA LEU A 488 6.06 9.34 -20.79
C LEU A 488 6.47 10.00 -19.47
N TRP A 489 5.53 10.68 -18.83
CA TRP A 489 5.72 11.12 -17.46
C TRP A 489 5.47 9.95 -16.50
N HIS A 490 6.57 9.34 -16.07
CA HIS A 490 6.57 8.30 -15.06
C HIS A 490 6.50 8.92 -13.66
N VAL A 491 5.64 8.34 -12.81
CA VAL A 491 5.60 8.60 -11.39
C VAL A 491 6.36 7.49 -10.70
N THR A 492 7.32 7.84 -9.84
CA THR A 492 7.98 6.84 -9.00
C THR A 492 6.93 6.18 -8.11
N VAL A 493 6.65 4.92 -8.40
CA VAL A 493 5.87 4.09 -7.49
C VAL A 493 6.84 3.61 -6.42
N PRO A 494 6.60 3.86 -5.13
CA PRO A 494 7.40 3.24 -4.08
C PRO A 494 7.47 1.73 -4.32
N SER A 495 8.61 1.09 -4.06
CA SER A 495 8.74 -0.37 -4.16
C SER A 495 7.72 -1.04 -3.24
N GLN A 496 6.56 -1.34 -3.80
CA GLN A 496 5.48 -2.04 -3.14
C GLN A 496 5.66 -3.52 -3.43
N THR A 497 6.40 -4.20 -2.57
CA THR A 497 6.33 -5.67 -2.53
C THR A 497 4.96 -6.04 -1.97
N ALA A 498 3.97 -6.32 -2.83
CA ALA A 498 2.71 -6.86 -2.35
C ALA A 498 2.90 -8.26 -1.76
N ARG A 499 2.02 -8.53 -0.82
CA ARG A 499 2.09 -9.68 0.06
C ARG A 499 1.07 -10.72 -0.28
N THR A 500 1.50 -11.95 -0.04
CA THR A 500 0.65 -13.10 0.22
C THR A 500 -0.23 -12.86 1.45
N THR A 501 -1.55 -12.92 1.29
CA THR A 501 -2.49 -13.30 2.35
C THR A 501 -2.36 -14.79 2.65
N PRO A 502 -2.05 -15.24 3.88
CA PRO A 502 -2.25 -16.63 4.26
C PRO A 502 -3.76 -16.96 4.29
N ALA A 503 -4.11 -18.15 3.83
CA ALA A 503 -5.49 -18.63 3.75
C ALA A 503 -6.27 -18.51 5.08
N ALA A 504 -7.50 -17.99 4.98
CA ALA A 504 -8.62 -18.03 5.92
C ALA A 504 -8.30 -18.44 7.38
N LEU A 505 -8.30 -17.47 8.30
CA LEU A 505 -8.11 -17.70 9.73
C LEU A 505 -9.39 -17.40 10.54
N ILE A 506 -9.39 -17.93 11.76
CA ILE A 506 -10.53 -18.03 12.68
C ILE A 506 -10.61 -16.71 13.49
N PRO A 507 -11.80 -16.18 13.87
CA PRO A 507 -11.91 -14.98 14.70
C PRO A 507 -11.06 -15.08 15.98
N GLY A 508 -10.24 -14.04 16.25
CA GLY A 508 -9.27 -14.03 17.36
C GLY A 508 -7.90 -14.63 17.02
N ALA A 509 -7.55 -14.78 15.75
CA ALA A 509 -6.22 -15.20 15.32
C ALA A 509 -5.17 -14.10 15.62
N THR A 510 -4.00 -14.52 16.12
CA THR A 510 -2.82 -13.66 16.22
C THR A 510 -2.02 -13.78 14.92
N LEU A 511 -1.93 -12.70 14.15
CA LEU A 511 -1.09 -12.58 12.96
C LEU A 511 0.25 -11.99 13.40
N GLY A 512 1.27 -12.83 13.62
CA GLY A 512 2.58 -12.35 14.07
C GLY A 512 3.76 -13.28 13.80
N GLY A 513 4.82 -12.73 13.19
CA GLY A 513 6.23 -13.04 13.48
C GLY A 513 6.96 -14.22 12.82
N ALA A 514 6.36 -15.01 11.93
CA ALA A 514 7.07 -16.12 11.25
C ALA A 514 7.20 -15.99 9.72
N THR A 515 6.61 -14.95 9.13
CA THR A 515 6.68 -14.65 7.69
C THR A 515 7.36 -13.29 7.47
N ALA A 516 8.18 -13.19 6.43
CA ALA A 516 9.17 -12.14 6.18
C ALA A 516 8.59 -10.75 5.80
N SER A 517 7.41 -10.36 6.32
CA SER A 517 6.58 -9.36 5.67
C SER A 517 6.38 -8.05 6.49
N ARG A 518 7.05 -6.96 6.07
CA ARG A 518 6.73 -5.46 6.00
C ARG A 518 5.44 -4.69 6.44
N HIS A 519 4.25 -5.29 6.53
CA HIS A 519 2.93 -4.70 6.11
C HIS A 519 1.68 -5.61 6.40
N LEU A 520 1.32 -5.89 7.64
CA LEU A 520 0.24 -6.85 7.96
C LEU A 520 -1.13 -6.30 7.56
N ILE A 521 -2.02 -7.15 7.03
CA ILE A 521 -3.40 -6.78 6.72
C ILE A 521 -4.33 -7.80 7.38
N GLY A 522 -5.30 -7.33 8.17
CA GLY A 522 -6.38 -8.10 8.80
C GLY A 522 -7.43 -8.56 7.80
N ASP A 523 -8.55 -9.08 8.30
CA ASP A 523 -9.72 -9.40 7.48
C ASP A 523 -10.94 -8.55 7.89
N ASN A 524 -12.16 -9.08 7.87
CA ASN A 524 -13.35 -8.34 8.30
C ASN A 524 -13.80 -8.74 9.72
N GLY A 525 -12.99 -9.53 10.42
CA GLY A 525 -13.19 -10.01 11.78
C GLY A 525 -12.36 -9.23 12.81
N PRO A 526 -12.46 -9.59 14.10
CA PRO A 526 -11.54 -9.07 15.11
C PRO A 526 -10.23 -9.88 15.17
N GLU A 527 -9.11 -9.19 14.94
CA GLU A 527 -7.76 -9.75 14.89
C GLU A 527 -6.78 -9.17 15.93
N ASN A 528 -5.66 -9.86 16.14
CA ASN A 528 -4.49 -9.32 16.83
C ASN A 528 -3.30 -9.35 15.87
N LEU A 529 -2.98 -8.21 15.28
CA LEU A 529 -1.92 -8.00 14.30
C LEU A 529 -0.63 -7.56 15.01
N LEU A 530 0.44 -8.33 14.84
CA LEU A 530 1.73 -8.11 15.49
C LEU A 530 2.83 -7.96 14.44
N GLY A 531 3.38 -6.76 14.32
CA GLY A 531 4.60 -6.47 13.59
C GLY A 531 5.84 -7.13 14.23
N ARG A 532 7.00 -6.82 13.69
CA ARG A 532 8.27 -7.50 13.96
C ARG A 532 9.18 -6.58 14.72
N ALA A 533 9.91 -7.21 15.66
CA ALA A 533 10.86 -6.49 16.47
C ALA A 533 11.95 -5.84 15.61
N ALA A 534 12.11 -4.52 15.76
CA ALA A 534 13.13 -3.75 15.07
C ALA A 534 13.08 -3.80 13.53
N GLU A 535 11.88 -3.81 12.94
CA GLU A 535 11.66 -3.50 11.53
C GLU A 535 10.60 -2.40 11.39
N HIS A 536 10.40 -1.89 10.18
CA HIS A 536 9.27 -1.00 9.87
C HIS A 536 8.15 -1.88 9.35
N ASP A 537 7.00 -1.88 9.99
CA ASP A 537 5.84 -2.62 9.58
C ASP A 537 4.66 -1.67 9.37
N ALA A 538 4.04 -1.74 8.19
CA ALA A 538 2.69 -1.20 8.04
C ALA A 538 1.68 -2.22 8.58
N ILE A 539 0.57 -1.82 9.17
CA ILE A 539 -0.41 -2.75 9.74
C ILE A 539 -1.78 -2.15 9.47
N SER A 540 -2.66 -2.90 8.79
CA SER A 540 -4.03 -2.48 8.51
C SER A 540 -5.01 -3.48 9.11
N GLY A 541 -5.93 -3.03 9.97
CA GLY A 541 -6.97 -3.87 10.59
C GLY A 541 -8.08 -4.26 9.61
N MET A 542 -8.43 -3.36 8.69
CA MET A 542 -9.58 -3.46 7.77
C MET A 542 -10.92 -3.25 8.50
N ASP A 543 -11.85 -4.21 8.52
CA ASP A 543 -13.09 -4.09 9.29
C ASP A 543 -12.94 -5.00 10.51
N GLY A 544 -13.30 -4.57 11.71
CA GLY A 544 -13.02 -5.43 12.85
C GLY A 544 -13.11 -4.71 14.17
N ASN A 545 -12.74 -5.37 15.25
CA ASN A 545 -12.26 -4.65 16.44
C ASN A 545 -10.89 -5.23 16.70
N ASP A 546 -9.88 -4.58 16.17
CA ASP A 546 -8.55 -5.14 16.01
C ASP A 546 -7.59 -4.65 17.08
N VAL A 547 -6.53 -5.41 17.30
CA VAL A 547 -5.38 -5.01 18.11
C VAL A 547 -4.16 -5.00 17.20
N LEU A 548 -3.68 -3.82 16.85
CA LEU A 548 -2.51 -3.60 16.02
C LEU A 548 -1.32 -3.25 16.91
N ARG A 549 -0.21 -3.99 16.75
CA ARG A 549 1.05 -3.72 17.45
C ARG A 549 2.17 -3.62 16.44
N GLY A 550 2.85 -2.48 16.36
CA GLY A 550 4.04 -2.30 15.51
C GLY A 550 5.15 -3.26 15.90
N GLU A 551 5.33 -3.44 17.21
CA GLU A 551 6.35 -4.32 17.76
C GLU A 551 5.87 -5.77 18.05
N GLY A 552 6.83 -6.69 18.11
CA GLY A 552 6.60 -8.10 18.44
C GLY A 552 6.21 -8.34 19.91
N MET A 553 5.50 -9.44 20.18
CA MET A 553 5.07 -9.83 21.54
C MET A 553 6.07 -10.76 22.23
N GLU A 554 6.53 -10.41 23.45
CA GLU A 554 7.27 -11.32 24.33
C GLU A 554 6.30 -12.09 25.21
N ALA A 555 5.66 -13.12 24.64
CA ALA A 555 4.48 -13.77 25.22
C ALA A 555 4.58 -14.12 26.72
N ALA A 556 5.73 -14.62 27.20
CA ALA A 556 5.90 -14.96 28.61
C ALA A 556 5.89 -13.73 29.53
N PHE A 557 6.57 -12.65 29.11
CA PHE A 557 6.60 -11.41 29.87
C PHE A 557 5.29 -10.65 29.74
N ASP A 558 4.76 -10.46 28.52
CA ASP A 558 3.59 -9.64 28.25
C ASP A 558 2.29 -10.22 28.85
N ILE A 559 2.19 -11.54 29.02
CA ILE A 559 1.07 -12.16 29.74
C ILE A 559 1.20 -11.93 31.25
N ALA A 560 2.40 -12.10 31.80
CA ALA A 560 2.67 -11.83 33.21
C ALA A 560 2.52 -10.35 33.56
N ALA A 561 2.92 -9.48 32.63
CA ALA A 561 2.76 -8.04 32.63
C ALA A 561 1.31 -7.61 32.79
N ALA A 562 0.46 -8.08 31.87
CA ALA A 562 -0.95 -7.76 31.88
C ALA A 562 -1.64 -8.29 33.14
N THR A 563 -1.21 -9.45 33.63
CA THR A 563 -1.70 -10.00 34.91
C THR A 563 -1.29 -9.12 36.09
N THR A 564 -0.04 -8.67 36.15
CA THR A 564 0.43 -7.73 37.18
C THR A 564 -0.37 -6.44 37.14
N TYR A 565 -0.55 -5.84 35.96
CA TYR A 565 -1.36 -4.64 35.78
C TYR A 565 -2.78 -4.83 36.32
N ARG A 566 -3.46 -5.93 35.95
CA ARG A 566 -4.79 -6.27 36.44
C ARG A 566 -4.86 -6.42 37.97
N ILE A 567 -3.83 -6.99 38.61
CA ILE A 567 -3.81 -7.07 40.08
C ILE A 567 -3.77 -5.67 40.69
N PHE A 568 -2.92 -4.77 40.18
CA PHE A 568 -2.84 -3.39 40.65
C PHE A 568 -4.16 -2.64 40.45
N GLU A 569 -4.79 -2.73 39.28
CA GLU A 569 -6.09 -2.10 39.04
C GLU A 569 -7.18 -2.68 39.97
N ALA A 570 -7.27 -4.01 40.08
CA ALA A 570 -8.31 -4.66 40.89
C ALA A 570 -8.22 -4.29 42.38
N VAL A 571 -7.00 -4.26 42.95
CA VAL A 571 -6.81 -4.16 44.40
C VAL A 571 -6.22 -2.84 44.88
N LEU A 572 -5.71 -1.99 43.99
CA LEU A 572 -5.17 -0.68 44.33
C LEU A 572 -5.84 0.46 43.54
N ASP A 573 -6.53 0.17 42.43
CA ASP A 573 -7.27 1.15 41.58
C ASP A 573 -6.35 2.24 41.03
N ARG A 574 -5.20 1.78 40.54
CA ARG A 574 -4.21 2.60 39.86
C ARG A 574 -3.25 1.71 39.08
N ALA A 575 -2.63 2.29 38.06
CA ALA A 575 -1.50 1.70 37.39
C ALA A 575 -0.29 1.48 38.33
N PRO A 576 0.53 0.44 38.08
CA PRO A 576 1.75 0.23 38.85
C PRO A 576 2.84 1.24 38.47
N ASN A 577 3.74 1.54 39.40
CA ASN A 577 4.99 2.20 39.03
C ASN A 577 5.96 1.20 38.40
N TYR A 578 6.88 1.67 37.56
CA TYR A 578 7.76 0.80 36.79
C TYR A 578 8.56 -0.20 37.63
N ALA A 579 9.17 0.26 38.74
CA ALA A 579 10.00 -0.59 39.59
C ALA A 579 9.20 -1.69 40.30
N GLY A 580 7.99 -1.37 40.79
CA GLY A 580 7.08 -2.34 41.38
C GLY A 580 6.53 -3.31 40.35
N TYR A 581 6.15 -2.78 39.19
CA TYR A 581 5.66 -3.54 38.04
C TYR A 581 6.66 -4.64 37.61
N VAL A 582 7.90 -4.27 37.28
CA VAL A 582 8.94 -5.23 36.83
C VAL A 582 9.22 -6.29 37.90
N ASN A 583 9.23 -5.90 39.19
CA ASN A 583 9.46 -6.84 40.28
C ASN A 583 8.36 -7.92 40.34
N TRP A 584 7.09 -7.50 40.36
CA TRP A 584 5.97 -8.44 40.43
C TRP A 584 5.85 -9.29 39.17
N THR A 585 6.03 -8.71 37.98
CA THR A 585 6.05 -9.45 36.71
C THR A 585 7.15 -10.51 36.71
N ASN A 586 8.36 -10.19 37.18
CA ASN A 586 9.46 -11.15 37.29
C ASN A 586 9.17 -12.28 38.30
N GLN A 587 8.44 -12.01 39.40
CA GLN A 587 8.01 -13.07 40.30
C GLN A 587 7.00 -14.02 39.63
N ILE A 588 6.06 -13.50 38.85
CA ILE A 588 5.13 -14.34 38.08
C ILE A 588 5.90 -15.18 37.05
N MET A 589 6.83 -14.59 36.30
CA MET A 589 7.66 -15.32 35.34
C MET A 589 8.57 -16.38 35.99
N ALA A 590 9.03 -16.16 37.21
CA ALA A 590 9.79 -17.13 37.98
C ALA A 590 8.94 -18.33 38.48
N GLY A 591 7.65 -18.36 38.15
CA GLY A 591 6.73 -19.46 38.47
C GLY A 591 6.23 -19.44 39.91
N HIS A 592 6.27 -18.29 40.59
CA HIS A 592 5.65 -18.15 41.90
C HIS A 592 4.14 -18.37 41.81
N ASP A 593 3.57 -19.04 42.81
CA ASP A 593 2.14 -19.33 42.86
C ASP A 593 1.29 -18.05 42.91
N MET A 594 0.24 -17.95 42.08
CA MET A 594 -0.58 -16.74 41.96
C MET A 594 -1.26 -16.33 43.26
N LEU A 595 -1.64 -17.31 44.11
CA LEU A 595 -2.23 -16.99 45.41
C LEU A 595 -1.18 -16.40 46.36
N SER A 596 0.07 -16.83 46.26
CA SER A 596 1.19 -16.23 47.00
C SER A 596 1.51 -14.80 46.53
N ILE A 597 1.41 -14.52 45.23
CA ILE A 597 1.56 -13.17 44.67
C ILE A 597 0.46 -12.25 45.21
N VAL A 598 -0.80 -12.65 45.05
CA VAL A 598 -1.95 -11.88 45.57
C VAL A 598 -1.86 -11.72 47.09
N SER A 599 -1.40 -12.71 47.83
CA SER A 599 -1.16 -12.58 49.28
C SER A 599 -0.13 -11.51 49.61
N GLY A 600 0.90 -11.31 48.78
CA GLY A 600 1.85 -10.21 48.90
C GLY A 600 1.18 -8.84 48.74
N PHE A 601 0.25 -8.71 47.79
CA PHE A 601 -0.56 -7.50 47.61
C PHE A 601 -1.53 -7.28 48.76
N THR A 602 -2.25 -8.31 49.20
CA THR A 602 -3.20 -8.18 50.31
C THR A 602 -2.51 -7.89 51.64
N ALA A 603 -1.27 -8.33 51.83
CA ALA A 603 -0.45 -7.98 53.00
C ALA A 603 0.16 -6.57 52.92
N SER A 604 0.09 -5.88 51.78
CA SER A 604 0.70 -4.57 51.62
C SER A 604 0.01 -3.50 52.47
N PRO A 605 0.75 -2.49 52.99
CA PRO A 605 0.15 -1.37 53.71
C PRO A 605 -0.91 -0.63 52.89
N GLU A 606 -0.72 -0.54 51.57
CA GLU A 606 -1.64 0.14 50.66
C GLU A 606 -2.99 -0.59 50.57
N PHE A 607 -2.96 -1.91 50.40
CA PHE A 607 -4.17 -2.73 50.42
C PHE A 607 -4.86 -2.67 51.78
N GLN A 608 -4.11 -2.78 52.88
CA GLN A 608 -4.67 -2.72 54.23
C GLN A 608 -5.35 -1.37 54.50
N ASN A 609 -4.80 -0.26 54.00
CA ASN A 609 -5.42 1.05 54.12
C ASN A 609 -6.73 1.18 53.31
N LYS A 610 -6.83 0.50 52.16
CA LYS A 610 -8.00 0.57 51.26
C LYS A 610 -9.09 -0.46 51.60
N TYR A 611 -8.71 -1.67 52.01
CA TYR A 611 -9.59 -2.81 52.22
C TYR A 611 -9.57 -3.39 53.64
N GLY A 612 -8.59 -3.06 54.48
CA GLY A 612 -8.37 -3.70 55.78
C GLY A 612 -9.55 -3.56 56.75
N ASP A 613 -10.23 -2.42 56.75
CA ASP A 613 -11.39 -2.13 57.60
C ASP A 613 -12.75 -2.55 57.00
N THR A 614 -12.75 -3.11 55.78
CA THR A 614 -14.00 -3.51 55.10
C THR A 614 -14.54 -4.82 55.67
N ASP A 615 -15.87 -4.91 55.83
CA ASP A 615 -16.53 -6.21 56.01
C ASP A 615 -16.59 -6.98 54.67
N ASN A 616 -17.05 -8.23 54.69
CA ASN A 616 -17.08 -9.05 53.47
C ASN A 616 -17.97 -8.46 52.37
N THR A 617 -19.03 -7.73 52.72
CA THR A 617 -19.91 -7.10 51.73
C THR A 617 -19.23 -5.89 51.11
N GLY A 618 -18.65 -5.01 51.94
CA GLY A 618 -17.90 -3.84 51.48
C GLY A 618 -16.67 -4.23 50.64
N PHE A 619 -15.99 -5.32 51.00
CA PHE A 619 -14.88 -5.87 50.22
C PHE A 619 -15.33 -6.26 48.80
N VAL A 620 -16.42 -7.02 48.68
CA VAL A 620 -16.97 -7.45 47.39
C VAL A 620 -17.44 -6.24 46.56
N THR A 621 -18.15 -5.29 47.18
CA THR A 621 -18.62 -4.07 46.49
C THR A 621 -17.47 -3.27 45.89
N LEU A 622 -16.38 -3.05 46.63
CA LEU A 622 -15.21 -2.34 46.11
C LEU A 622 -14.56 -3.09 44.95
N LEU A 623 -14.48 -4.42 45.03
CA LEU A 623 -13.91 -5.22 43.95
C LEU A 623 -14.77 -5.14 42.67
N PHE A 624 -16.10 -5.16 42.80
CA PHE A 624 -17.02 -4.94 41.68
C PHE A 624 -16.85 -3.54 41.05
N ASN A 625 -16.72 -2.51 41.88
CA ASN A 625 -16.55 -1.14 41.40
C ASN A 625 -15.22 -0.97 40.66
N ASN A 626 -14.11 -1.48 41.21
CA ASN A 626 -12.80 -1.32 40.58
C ASN A 626 -12.63 -2.20 39.33
N VAL A 627 -13.13 -3.44 39.37
CA VAL A 627 -12.88 -4.42 38.29
C VAL A 627 -13.88 -4.28 37.16
N LEU A 628 -15.15 -3.98 37.48
CA LEU A 628 -16.25 -4.03 36.50
C LEU A 628 -16.91 -2.67 36.29
N GLY A 629 -16.46 -1.62 36.98
CA GLY A 629 -16.99 -0.27 36.85
C GLY A 629 -18.47 -0.14 37.27
N ARG A 630 -19.00 -1.10 38.04
CA ARG A 630 -20.43 -1.18 38.37
C ARG A 630 -20.68 -1.77 39.74
N GLU A 631 -21.79 -1.33 40.35
CA GLU A 631 -22.26 -1.89 41.61
C GLU A 631 -22.64 -3.38 41.47
N PRO A 632 -22.42 -4.20 42.51
CA PRO A 632 -22.73 -5.61 42.49
C PRO A 632 -24.26 -5.84 42.40
N GLY A 633 -24.68 -6.63 41.39
CA GLY A 633 -26.07 -7.02 41.18
C GLY A 633 -26.54 -8.16 42.10
N ALA A 634 -27.44 -9.02 41.60
CA ALA A 634 -28.01 -10.14 42.36
C ALA A 634 -26.98 -11.15 42.91
N ASN A 635 -25.74 -11.12 42.41
CA ASN A 635 -24.66 -12.03 42.79
C ASN A 635 -23.95 -11.64 44.11
N LEU A 636 -24.19 -10.43 44.65
CA LEU A 636 -23.53 -9.94 45.87
C LEU A 636 -23.65 -10.94 47.03
N ALA A 637 -24.86 -11.45 47.27
CA ALA A 637 -25.14 -12.35 48.39
C ALA A 637 -24.37 -13.68 48.29
N ALA A 638 -24.10 -14.17 47.08
CA ALA A 638 -23.36 -15.41 46.86
C ALA A 638 -21.86 -15.23 47.17
N TYR A 639 -21.26 -14.13 46.71
CA TYR A 639 -19.86 -13.80 47.00
C TYR A 639 -19.64 -13.52 48.49
N THR A 640 -20.52 -12.75 49.13
CA THR A 640 -20.44 -12.49 50.57
C THR A 640 -20.54 -13.79 51.37
N TYR A 641 -21.48 -14.68 51.03
CA TYR A 641 -21.63 -15.99 51.68
C TYR A 641 -20.39 -16.90 51.50
N ALA A 642 -19.74 -16.87 50.33
CA ALA A 642 -18.52 -17.63 50.09
C ALA A 642 -17.36 -17.20 51.00
N LEU A 643 -17.22 -15.89 51.27
CA LEU A 643 -16.25 -15.36 52.23
C LEU A 643 -16.63 -15.69 53.69
N GLU A 644 -17.91 -15.53 54.05
CA GLU A 644 -18.41 -15.77 55.42
C GLU A 644 -18.33 -17.24 55.84
N SER A 645 -18.61 -18.15 54.90
CA SER A 645 -18.53 -19.59 55.13
C SER A 645 -17.09 -20.13 55.09
N GLY A 646 -16.11 -19.31 54.68
CA GLY A 646 -14.72 -19.72 54.47
C GLY A 646 -14.52 -20.62 53.24
N ALA A 647 -15.51 -20.71 52.36
CA ALA A 647 -15.42 -21.47 51.11
C ALA A 647 -14.42 -20.83 50.12
N GLN A 648 -14.20 -19.53 50.22
CA GLN A 648 -13.22 -18.77 49.45
C GLN A 648 -12.53 -17.73 50.36
N SER A 649 -11.21 -17.57 50.24
CA SER A 649 -10.48 -16.48 50.91
C SER A 649 -10.59 -15.17 50.14
N ARG A 650 -10.23 -14.03 50.75
CA ARG A 650 -10.20 -12.73 50.03
C ARG A 650 -9.21 -12.75 48.87
N GLU A 651 -8.06 -13.41 49.04
CA GLU A 651 -7.05 -13.58 47.99
C GLU A 651 -7.58 -14.42 46.82
N GLN A 652 -8.27 -15.52 47.12
CA GLN A 652 -8.91 -16.34 46.09
C GLN A 652 -10.02 -15.58 45.37
N MET A 653 -10.70 -14.65 46.06
CA MET A 653 -11.71 -13.79 45.45
C MET A 653 -11.11 -12.76 44.52
N VAL A 654 -10.05 -12.05 44.95
CA VAL A 654 -9.29 -11.14 44.07
C VAL A 654 -8.88 -11.86 42.79
N LEU A 655 -8.27 -13.05 42.91
CA LEU A 655 -7.80 -13.81 41.76
C LEU A 655 -8.95 -14.14 40.78
N SER A 656 -10.12 -14.52 41.29
CA SER A 656 -11.29 -14.82 40.44
C SER A 656 -11.82 -13.61 39.66
N PHE A 657 -11.63 -12.39 40.18
CA PHE A 657 -11.98 -11.15 39.46
C PHE A 657 -10.89 -10.74 38.48
N VAL A 658 -9.62 -10.84 38.87
CA VAL A 658 -8.45 -10.59 38.02
C VAL A 658 -8.45 -11.46 36.77
N ASP A 659 -8.85 -12.73 36.89
CA ASP A 659 -8.93 -13.70 35.80
C ASP A 659 -10.29 -13.69 35.07
N SER A 660 -11.20 -12.79 35.43
CA SER A 660 -12.49 -12.70 34.75
C SER A 660 -12.34 -12.19 33.32
N GLN A 661 -13.02 -12.81 32.36
CA GLN A 661 -12.93 -12.41 30.95
C GLN A 661 -13.38 -10.96 30.73
N GLU A 662 -14.37 -10.48 31.49
CA GLU A 662 -14.85 -9.09 31.47
C GLU A 662 -13.69 -8.13 31.80
N PHE A 663 -12.89 -8.45 32.82
CA PHE A 663 -11.77 -7.60 33.23
C PHE A 663 -10.53 -7.76 32.34
N ILE A 664 -10.25 -8.96 31.85
CA ILE A 664 -9.20 -9.19 30.84
C ILE A 664 -9.47 -8.31 29.61
N ASN A 665 -10.70 -8.29 29.10
CA ASN A 665 -11.07 -7.44 27.96
C ASN A 665 -11.02 -5.95 28.31
N ALA A 666 -11.54 -5.56 29.49
CA ALA A 666 -11.56 -4.16 29.92
C ALA A 666 -10.16 -3.55 30.12
N THR A 667 -9.14 -4.38 30.36
CA THR A 667 -7.76 -3.95 30.64
C THR A 667 -6.77 -4.31 29.53
N ALA A 668 -7.24 -4.99 28.47
CA ALA A 668 -6.37 -5.50 27.40
C ALA A 668 -5.52 -4.40 26.77
N TRP A 669 -6.14 -3.28 26.40
CA TRP A 669 -5.48 -2.13 25.78
C TRP A 669 -4.52 -1.41 26.74
N ARG A 670 -4.93 -1.08 27.97
CA ARG A 670 -4.04 -0.45 28.97
C ARG A 670 -2.82 -1.30 29.32
N SER A 671 -2.97 -2.62 29.28
CA SER A 671 -1.85 -3.51 29.60
C SER A 671 -0.73 -3.48 28.56
N LEU A 672 -0.96 -2.93 27.36
CA LEU A 672 0.05 -2.86 26.30
C LEU A 672 1.19 -1.88 26.62
N GLU A 673 0.94 -0.79 27.36
CA GLU A 673 2.01 0.12 27.82
C GLU A 673 3.02 -0.59 28.73
N PHE A 674 2.55 -1.62 29.43
CA PHE A 674 3.37 -2.43 30.33
C PHE A 674 4.02 -3.61 29.63
N SER A 675 3.75 -3.84 28.34
CA SER A 675 4.46 -4.84 27.54
C SER A 675 5.96 -4.56 27.51
N ARG A 676 6.76 -5.53 27.05
CA ARG A 676 8.20 -5.32 26.90
C ARG A 676 8.51 -4.12 25.99
N ALA A 677 7.77 -3.98 24.89
CA ALA A 677 7.93 -2.89 23.94
C ALA A 677 7.56 -1.53 24.56
N GLY A 678 6.44 -1.44 25.27
CA GLY A 678 6.05 -0.18 25.93
C GLY A 678 7.01 0.22 27.05
N ALA A 679 7.48 -0.78 27.80
CA ALA A 679 8.54 -0.61 28.78
C ALA A 679 9.86 -0.17 28.15
N GLN A 680 10.14 -0.49 26.89
CA GLN A 680 11.34 -0.05 26.18
C GLN A 680 11.21 1.39 25.67
N ALA A 681 10.08 1.73 25.04
CA ALA A 681 9.78 3.04 24.51
C ALA A 681 9.91 4.14 25.58
N SER A 682 9.39 3.86 26.78
CA SER A 682 9.43 4.78 27.93
C SER A 682 10.82 5.11 28.49
N TRP A 683 11.90 4.40 28.09
CA TRP A 683 13.27 4.70 28.51
C TRP A 683 14.11 5.45 27.47
N THR A 684 13.54 5.74 26.30
CA THR A 684 14.28 6.27 25.14
C THR A 684 14.94 7.61 25.42
N ASP A 685 14.21 8.52 26.07
CA ASP A 685 14.69 9.85 26.39
C ASP A 685 15.78 9.85 27.47
N ASP A 686 15.65 8.98 28.47
CA ASP A 686 16.65 8.75 29.52
C ASP A 686 17.98 8.25 28.96
N VAL A 687 17.93 7.22 28.11
CA VAL A 687 19.13 6.66 27.49
C VAL A 687 19.78 7.68 26.57
N TYR A 688 19.00 8.39 25.76
CA TYR A 688 19.50 9.48 24.91
C TYR A 688 20.27 10.53 25.72
N ARG A 689 19.70 10.99 26.83
CA ARG A 689 20.36 11.95 27.73
C ARG A 689 21.63 11.39 28.36
N VAL A 690 21.69 10.10 28.69
CA VAL A 690 22.92 9.46 29.17
C VAL A 690 24.02 9.50 28.11
N PHE A 691 23.72 9.20 26.84
CA PHE A 691 24.69 9.29 25.73
C PHE A 691 25.27 10.70 25.60
N LEU A 692 24.40 11.72 25.60
CA LEU A 692 24.84 13.10 25.50
C LEU A 692 25.63 13.56 26.73
N ALA A 693 25.17 13.24 27.94
CA ALA A 693 25.82 13.68 29.18
C ALA A 693 27.21 13.04 29.37
N THR A 694 27.38 11.79 28.92
CA THR A 694 28.62 11.03 29.11
C THR A 694 29.56 11.16 27.93
N LEU A 695 29.09 10.88 26.72
CA LEU A 695 29.93 10.82 25.52
C LEU A 695 29.94 12.17 24.78
N GLY A 696 28.83 12.91 24.83
CA GLY A 696 28.68 14.20 24.14
C GLY A 696 28.43 14.04 22.65
N ARG A 697 27.79 12.94 22.25
CA ARG A 697 27.36 12.64 20.88
C ARG A 697 26.07 11.85 20.91
N GLU A 698 25.31 11.93 19.82
CA GLU A 698 24.08 11.18 19.64
C GLU A 698 24.36 9.67 19.55
N PRO A 699 23.44 8.81 20.05
CA PRO A 699 23.55 7.38 19.89
C PRO A 699 23.28 6.94 18.45
N GLN A 700 23.88 5.81 18.06
CA GLN A 700 23.38 5.03 16.92
C GLN A 700 22.16 4.22 17.38
N GLU A 701 21.25 3.92 16.45
CA GLU A 701 19.99 3.21 16.72
C GLU A 701 20.22 1.91 17.52
N ALA A 702 21.12 1.04 17.04
CA ALA A 702 21.40 -0.24 17.69
C ALA A 702 21.87 -0.07 19.15
N ALA A 703 22.60 1.00 19.45
CA ALA A 703 23.08 1.29 20.79
C ALA A 703 21.99 1.89 21.67
N LEU A 704 21.12 2.74 21.12
CA LEU A 704 19.94 3.27 21.81
C LEU A 704 19.00 2.12 22.18
N ARG A 705 18.60 1.31 21.19
CA ARG A 705 17.69 0.16 21.35
C ARG A 705 18.23 -0.87 22.35
N ALA A 706 19.52 -1.18 22.31
CA ALA A 706 20.12 -2.13 23.25
C ALA A 706 20.11 -1.63 24.71
N ASN A 707 20.36 -0.35 24.94
CA ASN A 707 20.37 0.23 26.29
C ASN A 707 18.95 0.40 26.84
N THR A 708 17.99 0.82 26.02
CA THR A 708 16.57 0.90 26.43
C THR A 708 16.02 -0.50 26.72
N MET A 709 16.35 -1.50 25.90
CA MET A 709 15.96 -2.89 26.14
C MET A 709 16.62 -3.47 27.41
N ALA A 710 17.85 -3.07 27.76
CA ALA A 710 18.47 -3.48 29.01
C ALA A 710 17.71 -2.94 30.23
N LEU A 711 17.25 -1.69 30.18
CA LEU A 711 16.37 -1.11 31.20
C LEU A 711 15.01 -1.80 31.23
N ALA A 712 14.42 -2.05 30.05
CA ALA A 712 13.19 -2.82 29.88
C ALA A 712 13.26 -4.21 30.55
N ASN A 713 14.44 -4.84 30.52
CA ASN A 713 14.74 -6.13 31.16
C ASN A 713 15.06 -6.02 32.67
N GLY A 714 14.87 -4.85 33.28
CA GLY A 714 15.04 -4.63 34.72
C GLY A 714 16.45 -4.26 35.16
N ARG A 715 17.35 -3.92 34.23
CA ARG A 715 18.63 -3.28 34.59
C ARG A 715 18.35 -1.87 35.14
N SER A 716 19.12 -1.42 36.13
CA SER A 716 18.95 -0.05 36.65
C SER A 716 19.62 0.98 35.76
N LEU A 717 19.05 2.19 35.70
CA LEU A 717 19.66 3.33 35.03
C LEU A 717 21.05 3.66 35.60
N ASP A 718 21.25 3.51 36.91
CA ASP A 718 22.56 3.65 37.56
C ASP A 718 23.59 2.67 37.00
N ALA A 719 23.20 1.41 36.73
CA ALA A 719 24.08 0.42 36.13
C ALA A 719 24.37 0.69 34.65
N ILE A 720 23.43 1.30 33.91
CA ILE A 720 23.68 1.80 32.55
C ILE A 720 24.68 2.95 32.62
N VAL A 721 24.42 3.98 33.42
CA VAL A 721 25.32 5.13 33.60
C VAL A 721 26.72 4.66 33.99
N HIS A 722 26.84 3.68 34.87
CA HIS A 722 28.11 3.08 35.25
C HIS A 722 28.90 2.52 34.05
N ASP A 723 28.26 1.78 33.13
CA ASP A 723 28.93 1.27 31.93
C ASP A 723 29.52 2.41 31.08
N PHE A 724 28.79 3.52 30.98
CA PHE A 724 29.29 4.71 30.28
C PHE A 724 30.43 5.38 31.03
N THR A 725 30.36 5.52 32.37
CA THR A 725 31.42 6.18 33.15
C THR A 725 32.72 5.40 33.22
N VAL A 726 32.67 4.07 33.09
CA VAL A 726 33.88 3.22 33.02
C VAL A 726 34.36 2.98 31.59
N SER A 727 33.65 3.49 30.58
CA SER A 727 34.05 3.38 29.19
C SER A 727 35.38 4.11 28.93
N ALA A 728 36.12 3.66 27.90
CA ALA A 728 37.36 4.29 27.48
C ALA A 728 37.14 5.77 27.06
N GLU A 729 36.03 6.04 26.36
CA GLU A 729 35.65 7.36 25.87
C GLU A 729 35.39 8.33 27.04
N PHE A 730 34.62 7.91 28.06
CA PHE A 730 34.38 8.73 29.24
C PHE A 730 35.65 8.92 30.09
N THR A 731 36.45 7.86 30.26
CA THR A 731 37.69 7.92 31.04
C THR A 731 38.70 8.87 30.39
N GLN A 732 38.75 8.94 29.06
CA GLN A 732 39.58 9.91 28.34
C GLN A 732 39.11 11.35 28.57
N LYS A 733 37.80 11.58 28.63
CA LYS A 733 37.19 12.92 28.78
C LYS A 733 37.19 13.41 30.23
N TYR A 734 36.98 12.53 31.20
CA TYR A 734 36.72 12.87 32.61
C TYR A 734 37.63 12.17 33.63
N GLY A 735 38.38 11.13 33.25
CA GLY A 735 38.99 10.17 34.20
C GLY A 735 40.12 10.70 35.10
N SER A 736 40.86 11.73 34.69
CA SER A 736 41.96 12.29 35.49
C SER A 736 41.59 13.56 36.29
N THR A 737 40.30 13.85 36.44
CA THR A 737 39.81 15.11 37.02
C THR A 737 39.67 15.04 38.54
N THR A 738 39.86 16.17 39.25
CA THR A 738 39.41 16.32 40.64
C THR A 738 37.88 16.41 40.69
N ASN A 739 37.26 16.22 41.85
CA ASN A 739 35.79 16.32 41.98
C ASN A 739 35.27 17.70 41.54
N THR A 740 35.98 18.78 41.87
CA THR A 740 35.64 20.12 41.37
C THR A 740 35.75 20.22 39.85
N ALA A 741 36.87 19.77 39.26
CA ALA A 741 37.06 19.82 37.81
C ALA A 741 36.05 18.94 37.07
N PHE A 742 35.68 17.79 37.63
CA PHE A 742 34.67 16.89 37.11
C PHE A 742 33.30 17.56 37.00
N VAL A 743 32.80 18.16 38.10
CA VAL A 743 31.49 18.84 38.11
C VAL A 743 31.52 20.08 37.22
N THR A 744 32.63 20.81 37.17
CA THR A 744 32.79 21.95 36.24
C THR A 744 32.65 21.51 34.78
N LEU A 745 33.29 20.42 34.38
CA LEU A 745 33.17 19.89 33.02
C LEU A 745 31.75 19.41 32.70
N LEU A 746 30.99 18.90 33.67
CA LEU A 746 29.58 18.55 33.44
C LEU A 746 28.72 19.79 33.19
N TYR A 747 28.93 20.89 33.92
CA TYR A 747 28.26 22.16 33.62
C TYR A 747 28.57 22.66 32.21
N GLU A 748 29.82 22.55 31.76
CA GLU A 748 30.26 23.02 30.45
C GLU A 748 29.80 22.10 29.30
N ASN A 749 29.91 20.78 29.47
CA ASN A 749 29.64 19.82 28.40
C ASN A 749 28.16 19.42 28.31
N VAL A 750 27.44 19.40 29.44
CA VAL A 750 26.03 18.96 29.49
C VAL A 750 25.09 20.17 29.46
N LEU A 751 25.37 21.20 30.26
CA LEU A 751 24.49 22.37 30.36
C LEU A 751 24.98 23.57 29.55
N HIS A 752 26.13 23.46 28.88
CA HIS A 752 26.73 24.50 28.04
C HIS A 752 26.86 25.87 28.72
N ARG A 753 27.14 25.87 30.03
CA ARG A 753 27.32 27.09 30.81
C ARG A 753 28.31 26.94 31.95
N ALA A 754 28.76 28.06 32.50
CA ALA A 754 29.59 28.07 33.69
C ALA A 754 28.81 27.56 34.93
N PRO A 755 29.51 26.97 35.92
CA PRO A 755 28.88 26.50 37.16
C PRO A 755 28.18 27.62 37.93
N GLY A 756 26.97 27.33 38.42
CA GLY A 756 26.20 28.23 39.28
C GLY A 756 26.36 27.91 40.77
N ALA A 757 25.39 28.36 41.59
CA ALA A 757 25.38 28.12 43.04
C ALA A 757 25.33 26.62 43.44
N GLY A 758 24.97 25.73 42.52
CA GLY A 758 24.92 24.28 42.76
C GLY A 758 26.29 23.58 42.83
N LEU A 759 27.38 24.20 42.35
CA LEU A 759 28.70 23.57 42.27
C LEU A 759 29.19 23.04 43.63
N SER A 760 29.10 23.84 44.69
CA SER A 760 29.59 23.45 46.01
C SER A 760 28.83 22.25 46.57
N GLY A 761 27.52 22.17 46.32
CA GLY A 761 26.69 21.06 46.78
C GLY A 761 27.09 19.71 46.16
N TRP A 762 27.33 19.70 44.85
CA TRP A 762 27.79 18.50 44.13
C TRP A 762 29.20 18.07 44.54
N VAL A 763 30.12 19.02 44.68
CA VAL A 763 31.50 18.73 45.12
C VAL A 763 31.51 18.18 46.54
N ASP A 764 30.77 18.81 47.46
CA ASP A 764 30.66 18.31 48.84
C ASP A 764 30.04 16.91 48.90
N ALA A 765 29.09 16.59 48.02
CA ALA A 765 28.49 15.26 47.95
C ALA A 765 29.49 14.19 47.50
N LEU A 766 30.33 14.50 46.50
CA LEU A 766 31.40 13.62 46.03
C LEU A 766 32.52 13.46 47.08
N ASP A 767 32.97 14.56 47.69
CA ASP A 767 34.07 14.56 48.66
C ASP A 767 33.72 13.81 49.95
N THR A 768 32.43 13.85 50.33
CA THR A 768 31.92 13.11 51.50
C THR A 768 31.47 11.69 51.18
N GLY A 769 31.52 11.26 49.92
CA GLY A 769 31.04 9.95 49.46
C GLY A 769 29.51 9.78 49.58
N ARG A 770 28.76 10.88 49.71
CA ARG A 770 27.28 10.84 49.72
C ARG A 770 26.70 10.55 48.34
N GLN A 771 27.44 10.88 47.29
CA GLN A 771 27.11 10.52 45.91
C GLN A 771 28.34 10.00 45.18
N THR A 772 28.14 9.10 44.24
CA THR A 772 29.17 8.66 43.30
C THR A 772 29.22 9.58 42.07
N ARG A 773 30.26 9.46 41.24
CA ARG A 773 30.35 10.25 39.99
C ARG A 773 29.23 9.88 39.01
N GLU A 774 28.82 8.62 38.99
CA GLU A 774 27.67 8.10 38.24
C GLU A 774 26.39 8.82 38.64
N GLN A 775 26.13 8.92 39.94
CA GLN A 775 24.94 9.59 40.47
C GLN A 775 24.92 11.10 40.17
N VAL A 776 26.10 11.73 40.13
CA VAL A 776 26.20 13.13 39.69
C VAL A 776 25.93 13.25 38.19
N VAL A 777 26.49 12.38 37.34
CA VAL A 777 26.19 12.35 35.90
C VAL A 777 24.70 12.18 35.66
N GLN A 778 24.07 11.21 36.33
CA GLN A 778 22.64 10.99 36.26
C GLN A 778 21.86 12.23 36.70
N GLY A 779 22.28 12.91 37.76
CA GLY A 779 21.65 14.16 38.22
C GLY A 779 21.70 15.30 37.19
N PHE A 780 22.77 15.40 36.41
CA PHE A 780 22.86 16.35 35.29
C PHE A 780 22.00 15.89 34.10
N ALA A 781 22.10 14.62 33.71
CA ALA A 781 21.32 14.03 32.63
C ALA A 781 19.81 14.13 32.87
N GLN A 782 19.36 14.08 34.12
CA GLN A 782 17.94 14.15 34.50
C GLN A 782 17.51 15.53 35.01
N SER A 783 18.34 16.56 34.83
CA SER A 783 17.97 17.93 35.21
C SER A 783 16.94 18.51 34.25
N GLN A 784 15.97 19.27 34.75
CA GLN A 784 14.93 19.91 33.91
C GLN A 784 15.53 20.78 32.79
N GLU A 785 16.66 21.44 33.08
CA GLU A 785 17.39 22.23 32.09
C GLU A 785 17.88 21.38 30.91
N PHE A 786 18.43 20.20 31.19
CA PHE A 786 18.94 19.30 30.15
C PHE A 786 17.82 18.56 29.43
N ILE A 787 16.76 18.16 30.14
CA ILE A 787 15.54 17.61 29.54
C ILE A 787 15.01 18.59 28.49
N ASN A 788 14.80 19.86 28.86
CA ASN A 788 14.31 20.88 27.92
C ASN A 788 15.25 21.10 26.73
N ALA A 789 16.57 21.06 26.96
CA ALA A 789 17.56 21.26 25.90
C ALA A 789 17.65 20.08 24.92
N THR A 790 17.25 18.88 25.33
CA THR A 790 17.40 17.64 24.56
C THR A 790 16.09 17.15 23.93
N THR A 791 14.94 17.69 24.32
CA THR A 791 13.62 17.31 23.78
C THR A 791 13.53 17.39 22.26
N ALA A 792 13.77 18.57 21.65
CA ALA A 792 13.64 18.72 20.20
C ALA A 792 14.73 17.95 19.40
N PRO A 793 16.01 17.93 19.83
CA PRO A 793 17.02 17.07 19.21
C PRO A 793 16.66 15.58 19.25
N LEU A 794 16.06 15.10 20.35
CA LEU A 794 15.61 13.71 20.45
C LEU A 794 14.53 13.41 19.41
N THR A 795 13.49 14.25 19.31
CA THR A 795 12.43 14.06 18.29
C THR A 795 13.02 13.97 16.88
N ALA A 796 13.92 14.90 16.52
CA ALA A 796 14.59 14.88 15.23
C ALA A 796 15.45 13.62 15.01
N LEU A 797 16.12 13.14 16.06
CA LEU A 797 16.91 11.92 16.01
C LEU A 797 16.01 10.70 15.77
N MET A 798 14.90 10.57 16.51
CA MET A 798 13.97 9.44 16.40
C MET A 798 13.45 9.30 14.97
N HIS A 799 13.00 10.39 14.34
CA HIS A 799 12.59 10.38 12.93
C HIS A 799 13.71 10.04 11.94
N THR A 800 14.98 10.17 12.34
CA THR A 800 16.13 9.94 11.46
C THR A 800 16.67 8.52 11.57
N ILE A 801 16.73 7.96 12.78
CA ILE A 801 17.48 6.74 13.05
C ILE A 801 16.63 5.57 13.51
N CYS A 802 15.36 5.76 13.86
CA CYS A 802 14.52 4.68 14.36
C CYS A 802 13.62 4.11 13.26
N HIS A 803 13.19 2.87 13.48
CA HIS A 803 12.16 2.25 12.68
C HIS A 803 10.80 2.92 12.95
N ASP A 804 9.98 3.04 11.91
CA ASP A 804 8.68 3.73 11.90
C ASP A 804 7.64 2.72 11.41
N ASP A 805 6.70 2.37 12.29
CA ASP A 805 5.57 1.51 11.97
C ASP A 805 4.36 2.35 11.55
N VAL A 806 3.62 1.90 10.53
CA VAL A 806 2.41 2.61 10.04
C VAL A 806 1.17 1.80 10.40
N LEU A 807 0.38 2.23 11.38
CA LEU A 807 -0.78 1.50 11.87
C LEU A 807 -2.08 2.19 11.43
N ALA A 808 -2.95 1.46 10.73
CA ALA A 808 -4.27 1.89 10.29
C ALA A 808 -5.34 0.91 10.79
N GLY A 809 -6.18 1.31 11.74
CA GLY A 809 -7.24 0.45 12.28
C GLY A 809 -8.24 0.05 11.20
N GLY A 810 -8.83 1.05 10.54
CA GLY A 810 -9.89 0.85 9.57
C GLY A 810 -11.26 1.06 10.22
N ASN A 811 -12.24 0.23 9.90
CA ASN A 811 -13.56 0.31 10.51
C ASN A 811 -13.64 -0.52 11.79
N GLY A 812 -14.11 0.11 12.85
CA GLY A 812 -14.54 -0.50 14.09
C GLY A 812 -13.86 0.13 15.30
N ASN A 813 -13.79 -0.59 16.41
CA ASN A 813 -13.17 -0.05 17.62
C ASN A 813 -11.80 -0.71 17.82
N ASP A 814 -10.77 -0.09 17.26
CA ASP A 814 -9.43 -0.68 17.19
C ASP A 814 -8.50 -0.18 18.29
N ILE A 815 -7.48 -0.96 18.59
CA ILE A 815 -6.42 -0.65 19.54
C ILE A 815 -5.10 -0.64 18.78
N LEU A 816 -4.46 0.52 18.66
CA LEU A 816 -3.20 0.70 17.95
C LEU A 816 -2.08 0.99 18.95
N PHE A 817 -0.96 0.27 18.84
CA PHE A 817 0.20 0.41 19.71
C PHE A 817 1.48 0.36 18.85
N GLY A 818 2.16 1.50 18.67
CA GLY A 818 3.37 1.60 17.85
C GLY A 818 4.54 0.83 18.49
N GLY A 819 5.05 1.34 19.61
CA GLY A 819 6.09 0.67 20.39
C GLY A 819 7.37 1.49 20.43
N PHE A 820 8.51 0.91 20.09
CA PHE A 820 9.78 1.66 20.06
C PHE A 820 10.01 2.19 18.65
N GLY A 821 9.79 3.47 18.43
CA GLY A 821 9.93 4.01 17.08
C GLY A 821 9.42 5.42 17.01
N ALA A 822 9.50 6.01 15.82
CA ALA A 822 8.72 7.19 15.49
C ALA A 822 7.56 6.71 14.63
N ASP A 823 6.44 6.32 15.24
CA ASP A 823 5.39 5.55 14.58
C ASP A 823 4.28 6.43 13.99
N THR A 824 3.60 5.95 12.97
CA THR A 824 2.51 6.65 12.28
C THR A 824 1.17 5.98 12.49
N PHE A 825 0.23 6.67 13.13
CA PHE A 825 -1.16 6.23 13.32
C PHE A 825 -2.07 6.90 12.29
N VAL A 826 -2.76 6.11 11.45
CA VAL A 826 -3.55 6.58 10.31
C VAL A 826 -5.04 6.47 10.61
N PHE A 827 -5.77 7.56 10.38
CA PHE A 827 -7.23 7.64 10.49
C PHE A 827 -7.81 8.35 9.26
N ALA A 828 -8.90 7.82 8.71
CA ALA A 828 -9.58 8.37 7.54
C ALA A 828 -11.02 8.80 7.86
N ALA A 829 -11.46 9.92 7.28
CA ALA A 829 -12.81 10.45 7.51
C ALA A 829 -13.94 9.52 7.00
N ALA A 830 -13.62 8.54 6.15
CA ALA A 830 -14.56 7.54 5.65
C ALA A 830 -14.74 6.34 6.59
N GLU A 831 -13.85 6.18 7.57
CA GLU A 831 -13.89 5.09 8.55
C GLU A 831 -14.97 5.32 9.60
N THR A 832 -15.43 4.24 10.24
CA THR A 832 -16.45 4.28 11.29
C THR A 832 -15.97 3.54 12.53
N GLY A 833 -16.26 4.07 13.72
CA GLY A 833 -15.93 3.43 15.00
C GLY A 833 -15.16 4.33 15.95
N ASN A 834 -14.61 3.75 17.02
CA ASN A 834 -13.90 4.48 18.08
C ASN A 834 -12.58 3.80 18.44
N ASP A 835 -11.49 4.41 18.01
CA ASP A 835 -10.16 3.84 18.13
C ASP A 835 -9.44 4.29 19.39
N THR A 836 -8.47 3.50 19.81
CA THR A 836 -7.64 3.76 20.97
C THR A 836 -6.17 3.64 20.57
N VAL A 837 -5.42 4.73 20.72
CA VAL A 837 -3.96 4.75 20.54
C VAL A 837 -3.31 4.63 21.91
N VAL A 838 -2.44 3.63 22.04
CA VAL A 838 -1.68 3.33 23.25
C VAL A 838 -0.23 3.77 23.05
N GLY A 839 0.32 4.52 24.00
CA GLY A 839 1.72 4.94 23.97
C GLY A 839 2.05 5.94 22.86
N LEU A 840 1.24 7.00 22.68
CA LEU A 840 1.59 8.08 21.75
C LEU A 840 2.77 8.89 22.29
N GLU A 841 3.88 8.88 21.57
CA GLU A 841 5.07 9.65 21.89
C GLU A 841 5.23 10.90 21.03
N ARG A 842 6.04 11.85 21.51
CA ARG A 842 6.24 13.17 20.87
C ARG A 842 6.87 13.12 19.47
N TRP A 843 7.37 11.96 19.07
CA TRP A 843 8.02 11.70 17.79
C TRP A 843 7.12 10.84 16.90
N ASP A 844 5.91 10.50 17.36
CA ASP A 844 4.94 9.80 16.54
C ASP A 844 4.14 10.79 15.70
N THR A 845 3.55 10.26 14.64
CA THR A 845 2.71 10.98 13.69
C THR A 845 1.27 10.47 13.79
N VAL A 846 0.32 11.40 13.86
CA VAL A 846 -1.11 11.15 13.68
C VAL A 846 -1.50 11.65 12.29
N ALA A 847 -1.73 10.72 11.37
CA ALA A 847 -2.13 11.01 10.00
C ALA A 847 -3.66 11.03 9.87
N LEU A 848 -4.21 12.19 9.52
CA LEU A 848 -5.64 12.42 9.34
C LEU A 848 -5.94 12.64 7.86
N THR A 849 -6.61 11.67 7.23
CA THR A 849 -6.86 11.66 5.78
C THR A 849 -8.34 11.91 5.45
N GLY A 850 -8.62 12.74 4.45
CA GLY A 850 -9.99 12.98 3.96
C GLY A 850 -10.89 13.84 4.86
N PHE A 851 -10.40 14.37 5.98
CA PHE A 851 -11.15 15.28 6.87
C PHE A 851 -11.29 16.70 6.30
N GLY A 852 -10.49 17.06 5.30
CA GLY A 852 -10.57 18.37 4.62
C GLY A 852 -10.02 19.55 5.43
N TYR A 853 -9.14 19.30 6.40
CA TYR A 853 -8.47 20.36 7.16
C TYR A 853 -7.50 21.16 6.30
N ALA A 854 -7.45 22.47 6.52
CA ALA A 854 -6.52 23.36 5.82
C ALA A 854 -5.08 23.24 6.33
N ASP A 855 -4.91 22.98 7.62
CA ASP A 855 -3.61 22.80 8.29
C ASP A 855 -3.80 22.07 9.65
N ALA A 856 -2.68 21.60 10.22
CA ALA A 856 -2.63 20.87 11.48
C ALA A 856 -3.25 21.63 12.66
N THR A 857 -3.18 22.96 12.66
CA THR A 857 -3.77 23.79 13.73
C THR A 857 -5.28 23.63 13.78
N VAL A 858 -5.91 23.51 12.61
CA VAL A 858 -7.36 23.28 12.51
C VAL A 858 -7.71 21.91 13.07
N ALA A 859 -6.97 20.87 12.70
CA ALA A 859 -7.18 19.51 13.19
C ALA A 859 -7.09 19.41 14.72
N LEU A 860 -6.10 20.07 15.33
CA LEU A 860 -5.94 20.10 16.80
C LEU A 860 -7.13 20.73 17.53
N THR A 861 -7.95 21.56 16.88
CA THR A 861 -9.17 22.11 17.52
C THR A 861 -10.25 21.06 17.78
N HIS A 862 -10.15 19.90 17.15
CA HIS A 862 -11.03 18.74 17.34
C HIS A 862 -10.54 17.80 18.44
N MET A 863 -9.41 18.12 19.09
CA MET A 863 -8.87 17.35 20.22
C MET A 863 -9.24 18.01 21.56
N ALA A 864 -9.65 17.20 22.53
CA ALA A 864 -9.99 17.65 23.87
C ALA A 864 -9.36 16.74 24.93
N GLN A 865 -8.85 17.32 26.01
CA GLN A 865 -8.42 16.56 27.19
C GLN A 865 -9.65 15.97 27.91
N VAL A 866 -9.67 14.66 28.11
CA VAL A 866 -10.70 13.91 28.83
C VAL A 866 -10.02 13.06 29.92
N GLY A 867 -10.02 13.57 31.16
CA GLY A 867 -9.28 12.90 32.24
C GLY A 867 -7.76 12.90 31.94
N PRO A 868 -7.09 11.74 32.01
CA PRO A 868 -5.68 11.62 31.63
C PRO A 868 -5.46 11.50 30.11
N ASP A 869 -6.52 11.31 29.33
CA ASP A 869 -6.46 10.99 27.90
C ASP A 869 -6.77 12.22 27.03
N VAL A 870 -6.38 12.19 25.76
CA VAL A 870 -6.85 13.14 24.73
C VAL A 870 -7.81 12.42 23.79
N VAL A 871 -8.94 13.04 23.51
CA VAL A 871 -9.94 12.51 22.57
C VAL A 871 -10.05 13.44 21.38
N PHE A 872 -9.80 12.91 20.18
CA PHE A 872 -10.12 13.53 18.90
C PHE A 872 -11.56 13.16 18.51
N THR A 873 -12.35 14.10 18.01
CA THR A 873 -13.71 13.82 17.51
C THR A 873 -14.06 14.71 16.31
N ASP A 874 -14.26 14.09 15.14
CA ASP A 874 -14.81 14.74 13.96
C ASP A 874 -15.44 13.73 12.99
N ALA A 875 -16.31 14.18 12.09
CA ALA A 875 -16.96 13.36 11.05
C ALA A 875 -17.70 12.08 11.54
N GLY A 876 -17.98 11.96 12.84
CA GLY A 876 -18.58 10.76 13.44
C GLY A 876 -17.58 9.70 13.88
N HIS A 877 -16.28 9.99 13.78
CA HIS A 877 -15.15 9.20 14.23
C HIS A 877 -14.60 9.76 15.56
N SER A 878 -14.07 8.88 16.42
CA SER A 878 -13.47 9.27 17.69
C SER A 878 -12.19 8.48 17.94
N VAL A 879 -11.08 9.15 18.26
CA VAL A 879 -9.81 8.50 18.63
C VAL A 879 -9.46 8.91 20.05
N THR A 880 -9.15 7.93 20.90
CA THR A 880 -8.65 8.17 22.26
C THR A 880 -7.15 7.90 22.32
N PHE A 881 -6.36 8.94 22.56
CA PHE A 881 -4.93 8.86 22.85
C PHE A 881 -4.73 8.75 24.36
N LEU A 882 -4.25 7.61 24.82
CA LEU A 882 -4.19 7.28 26.23
C LEU A 882 -3.05 7.98 26.96
N ASP A 883 -3.31 8.35 28.21
CA ASP A 883 -2.34 8.93 29.14
C ASP A 883 -1.50 10.07 28.51
N THR A 884 -2.11 10.76 27.55
CA THR A 884 -1.52 11.81 26.74
C THR A 884 -2.03 13.16 27.23
N ALA A 885 -1.13 14.12 27.46
CA ALA A 885 -1.56 15.49 27.72
C ALA A 885 -1.75 16.24 26.40
N LEU A 886 -2.83 17.03 26.28
CA LEU A 886 -3.12 17.79 25.06
C LEU A 886 -1.99 18.74 24.64
N GLN A 887 -1.23 19.24 25.62
CA GLN A 887 -0.08 20.11 25.37
C GLN A 887 1.12 19.37 24.77
N ASP A 888 1.14 18.05 24.79
CA ASP A 888 2.22 17.24 24.23
C ASP A 888 1.97 16.89 22.76
N ILE A 889 0.72 17.01 22.27
CA ILE A 889 0.38 16.87 20.85
C ILE A 889 0.61 18.20 20.13
N GLN A 890 1.64 18.24 19.29
CA GLN A 890 2.06 19.44 18.57
C GLN A 890 1.69 19.35 17.07
N THR A 891 1.73 20.49 16.37
CA THR A 891 1.32 20.56 14.95
C THR A 891 2.19 19.72 14.01
N ASP A 892 3.45 19.50 14.37
CA ASP A 892 4.40 18.65 13.64
C ASP A 892 4.12 17.16 13.78
N MET A 893 3.32 16.76 14.78
CA MET A 893 2.81 15.40 14.90
C MET A 893 1.61 15.13 14.00
N ILE A 894 0.99 16.15 13.38
CA ILE A 894 -0.22 15.96 12.57
C ILE A 894 0.13 15.98 11.08
N ALA A 895 -0.04 14.84 10.42
CA ALA A 895 0.02 14.73 8.97
C ALA A 895 -1.39 14.82 8.37
N LEU A 896 -1.55 15.57 7.28
CA LEU A 896 -2.83 15.74 6.59
C LEU A 896 -2.74 15.17 5.17
N GLY A 897 -3.76 14.40 4.77
CA GLY A 897 -3.86 13.74 3.46
C GLY A 897 -5.20 13.92 2.76
#